data_AF-A0A952UWD5-F1
#
_entry.id   AF-A0A952UWD5-F1
#
_cell.length_a   1.000
_cell.length_b   1.000
_cell.length_c   1.000
_cell.angle_alpha   90.00
_cell.angle_beta   90.00
_cell.angle_gamma   90.00
#
_symmetry.space_group_name_H-M   'P 1'
#
loop_
_entity.id
_entity.type
_entity.pdbx_description
1 polymer ?
#
loop_
_entity_poly.entity_id
_entity_poly.type
_entity_poly.pdbx_seq_one_letter_code
_entity_poly.pdbx_strand_id
1 'polypeptide(L)'
;MTDGKSEQGSASGSEADPAETEGAGSQTGVDEAAEAGSEAAGSADAGLSPAGGAAASQAKAAPPESWAQAVSWLLVYLRGVLLTLGGGALTLILMAADRRFGTFGVPLGALGVLMASFGVLEVLRVLSWVLDLVSGLIWPQGSSNSSVTSSDDGLAKPHLDPKSSGTPWARLVELGAAIVVWVALLKLAVAGALMFKPGASSQQILLAALTITSASLWLVVCVYRVGRAIGLWQVDEAGAPRGLLQRHGFWLIAITSLLYLPLLGSFSLIDPWETHYGEVAREMLVRDDWISLWWAQDGWFWSKPIFDFWLQGLSFSALGVQVEPDRMIASIASGRFPQPEWAARMPVFLVSLLGVYVLYRGMVAAAGRRAALFGALILISTPYWFFLSHQTMTDMPYVGPLAAAMGFLLLAVHAKEDQLAQDYTLRLGSARITLNAWHLLFGAVLMLALPQILYLVSRNLTLITEGPGAGFVAHLDHFSAGSGGGNCGLPGNQGCHKALPVYGQPWLQPAVLALAWAVCLMVMLVWLRKERRLVRLYFLAAWLMTALSAMAKGAPGLVLPLATIAAYIVVTRRWSLLRHMGLPWFVVLTLVVAMPWYVQMYLRHGAPFTDRLIFHDMFKRAFVHVHDTNSGDDVSFRYYIWQLGYGLFPWTGLAAAGLVWWARRPDHDARLKNDGLVLLAMWFIAGFGMFNITLTKFHHYILPVVPPIAMLTGVVVARLWSGDVASPGGRPAGPLKARAAGPYFVTMGAAALLACYAGILLFPGGITGQVVNGEVVAANPVGAVAVALTAAAVFTLAVLAFGARREPPAPGSAAALSSSMGGAIAIAAGLVVLLVGRDMIATQEGDIEGQARLMHLFTYNYKRPWPDSLDFRGALAGFTVAAGVASFGMASRWLRPHATALLLGVALLFTAWGLNSYFYFVAPHWGQRETMLEYYKHRAGPEEPIIAYQMNWKGENFYVGNRIPAFVSSGQKFKDWIAEQRGQGVRVMYFTTEHSRIGALKRELGDPEKLDVLTPPSLNNKFTLARVEFD
;
A
#
# COMPACT_ATOMS: atom_id res chain seq x y z
N MET A 1 -38.00 -11.91 -43.83
CA MET A 1 -38.71 -11.15 -44.88
C MET A 1 -39.20 -9.84 -44.28
N THR A 2 -39.56 -8.88 -45.12
CA THR A 2 -39.78 -7.45 -44.80
C THR A 2 -41.06 -7.13 -44.01
N ASP A 3 -41.07 -5.97 -43.38
CA ASP A 3 -42.14 -5.38 -42.56
C ASP A 3 -43.37 -4.87 -43.34
N GLY A 4 -44.44 -4.51 -42.61
CA GLY A 4 -45.40 -3.48 -43.06
C GLY A 4 -46.79 -3.42 -42.39
N LYS A 5 -47.19 -2.20 -41.98
CA LYS A 5 -48.58 -1.69 -41.73
C LYS A 5 -49.29 -2.20 -40.43
N SER A 6 -50.02 -1.41 -39.61
CA SER A 6 -50.95 -0.26 -39.76
C SER A 6 -52.39 -0.67 -40.18
N GLU A 7 -53.52 -0.12 -39.67
CA GLU A 7 -53.80 0.97 -38.70
C GLU A 7 -55.29 1.02 -38.23
N GLN A 8 -55.61 1.79 -37.16
CA GLN A 8 -56.89 2.50 -36.82
C GLN A 8 -58.26 1.79 -36.51
N GLY A 9 -59.11 2.51 -35.73
CA GLY A 9 -60.57 2.33 -35.49
C GLY A 9 -60.96 1.76 -34.09
N SER A 10 -61.55 2.45 -33.08
CA SER A 10 -62.71 3.39 -32.93
C SER A 10 -64.11 2.73 -33.00
N ALA A 11 -65.08 2.90 -32.08
CA ALA A 11 -65.21 3.66 -30.81
C ALA A 11 -66.26 2.92 -29.90
N SER A 12 -67.11 3.45 -28.98
CA SER A 12 -67.50 4.78 -28.44
C SER A 12 -68.43 4.63 -27.19
N GLY A 13 -68.43 5.60 -26.25
CA GLY A 13 -69.51 5.86 -25.25
C GLY A 13 -69.28 5.33 -23.82
N SER A 14 -69.68 6.01 -22.73
CA SER A 14 -70.40 7.29 -22.57
C SER A 14 -70.13 7.97 -21.21
N GLU A 15 -70.02 9.32 -21.19
CA GLU A 15 -70.55 10.33 -20.23
C GLU A 15 -70.42 10.15 -18.68
N ALA A 16 -70.26 11.21 -17.84
CA ALA A 16 -70.26 12.67 -18.04
C ALA A 16 -69.38 13.41 -16.98
N ASP A 17 -69.18 14.73 -17.19
CA ASP A 17 -68.38 15.71 -16.40
C ASP A 17 -69.33 16.70 -15.63
N PRO A 18 -69.00 17.91 -15.07
CA PRO A 18 -67.93 18.88 -15.44
C PRO A 18 -67.27 19.78 -14.35
N ALA A 19 -66.38 20.68 -14.82
CA ALA A 19 -65.95 22.00 -14.29
C ALA A 19 -64.97 22.04 -13.08
N GLU A 20 -63.81 22.75 -13.08
CA GLU A 20 -63.43 24.15 -13.48
C GLU A 20 -63.71 25.23 -12.41
N THR A 21 -62.92 26.30 -12.17
CA THR A 21 -61.48 26.66 -12.31
C THR A 21 -61.22 27.96 -11.49
N GLU A 22 -59.96 28.44 -11.37
CA GLU A 22 -59.56 29.77 -10.81
C GLU A 22 -59.88 30.01 -9.29
N GLY A 23 -59.35 31.03 -8.60
CA GLY A 23 -58.43 32.11 -8.98
C GLY A 23 -57.71 32.72 -7.75
N ALA A 24 -56.94 33.81 -7.94
CA ALA A 24 -56.10 34.42 -6.88
C ALA A 24 -56.72 35.69 -6.25
N GLY A 25 -56.26 36.08 -5.05
CA GLY A 25 -56.66 37.35 -4.40
C GLY A 25 -56.06 37.53 -2.99
N SER A 26 -55.93 38.77 -2.51
CA SER A 26 -55.30 39.08 -1.21
C SER A 26 -55.78 40.40 -0.58
N GLN A 27 -55.57 40.53 0.74
CA GLN A 27 -55.45 41.77 1.57
C GLN A 27 -56.69 42.41 2.25
N THR A 28 -56.40 42.96 3.45
CA THR A 28 -57.00 44.10 4.21
C THR A 28 -58.35 43.97 4.95
N GLY A 29 -58.45 44.70 6.09
CA GLY A 29 -59.60 44.79 7.03
C GLY A 29 -59.50 43.83 8.23
N VAL A 30 -59.28 44.16 9.52
CA VAL A 30 -59.34 45.39 10.38
C VAL A 30 -60.69 45.64 11.07
N ASP A 31 -60.70 45.48 12.42
CA ASP A 31 -61.60 46.03 13.47
C ASP A 31 -63.12 45.67 13.44
N GLU A 32 -63.92 45.62 14.52
CA GLU A 32 -63.69 45.64 15.99
C GLU A 32 -64.90 45.03 16.76
N ALA A 33 -64.96 45.24 18.09
CA ALA A 33 -66.12 45.20 18.99
C ALA A 33 -66.62 43.86 19.58
N ALA A 34 -67.24 43.96 20.77
CA ALA A 34 -67.71 42.85 21.62
C ALA A 34 -68.84 43.31 22.57
N GLU A 35 -69.70 42.37 23.00
CA GLU A 35 -70.53 42.39 24.23
C GLU A 35 -71.10 40.95 24.43
N ALA A 36 -71.12 40.34 25.64
CA ALA A 36 -72.11 40.45 26.74
C ALA A 36 -73.53 39.94 26.37
N GLY A 37 -74.31 39.25 27.21
CA GLY A 37 -74.17 38.65 28.57
C GLY A 37 -75.33 37.64 28.75
N SER A 38 -75.38 36.67 29.68
CA SER A 38 -75.63 36.78 31.13
C SER A 38 -75.71 35.34 31.73
N GLU A 39 -75.24 35.04 32.96
CA GLU A 39 -76.00 34.85 34.23
C GLU A 39 -77.11 33.75 34.24
N ALA A 40 -77.44 33.04 35.34
CA ALA A 40 -77.12 33.14 36.78
C ALA A 40 -77.38 31.77 37.48
N ALA A 41 -77.07 31.47 38.75
CA ALA A 41 -76.09 31.98 39.74
C ALA A 41 -76.15 31.12 41.05
N GLY A 42 -75.10 31.15 41.89
CA GLY A 42 -75.13 30.80 43.32
C GLY A 42 -74.50 29.46 43.77
N SER A 43 -74.01 29.30 45.01
CA SER A 43 -73.68 30.32 46.04
C SER A 43 -72.87 29.72 47.22
N ALA A 44 -71.74 30.35 47.61
CA ALA A 44 -71.09 30.23 48.94
C ALA A 44 -69.87 31.20 49.06
N ASP A 45 -69.91 32.16 49.99
CA ASP A 45 -68.85 33.12 50.33
C ASP A 45 -67.80 32.51 51.30
N ALA A 46 -66.50 32.82 51.28
CA ALA A 46 -65.77 34.10 51.46
C ALA A 46 -65.85 34.69 52.89
N GLY A 47 -64.79 35.23 53.51
CA GLY A 47 -63.36 35.32 53.13
C GLY A 47 -62.63 36.40 53.97
N LEU A 48 -61.28 36.47 53.95
CA LEU A 48 -60.42 37.68 54.10
C LEU A 48 -58.91 37.33 54.26
N SER A 49 -58.02 38.33 54.10
CA SER A 49 -56.54 38.22 54.06
C SER A 49 -55.88 39.21 55.07
N PRO A 50 -54.60 39.71 55.05
CA PRO A 50 -53.64 39.87 53.93
C PRO A 50 -52.13 39.56 54.18
N ALA A 51 -51.35 39.62 53.08
CA ALA A 51 -49.94 40.01 52.94
C ALA A 51 -48.78 39.28 53.69
N GLY A 52 -47.63 39.17 53.01
CA GLY A 52 -46.33 38.78 53.61
C GLY A 52 -45.41 38.04 52.63
N GLY A 53 -44.28 38.64 52.24
CA GLY A 53 -43.35 38.05 51.27
C GLY A 53 -42.25 37.16 51.88
N ALA A 54 -41.43 36.55 51.02
CA ALA A 54 -40.19 35.86 51.41
C ALA A 54 -39.06 36.24 50.45
N ALA A 55 -37.91 36.69 50.99
CA ALA A 55 -36.80 37.23 50.21
C ALA A 55 -35.57 36.33 50.20
N ALA A 56 -34.81 36.50 49.11
CA ALA A 56 -33.46 36.05 48.81
C ALA A 56 -32.47 35.77 49.97
N SER A 57 -31.52 34.87 49.70
CA SER A 57 -30.15 34.96 50.20
C SER A 57 -29.18 35.12 49.02
N GLN A 58 -28.06 35.82 49.22
CA GLN A 58 -27.15 36.26 48.14
C GLN A 58 -25.89 35.39 48.05
N ALA A 59 -25.37 35.23 46.83
CA ALA A 59 -23.97 34.91 46.57
C ALA A 59 -23.38 35.98 45.63
N LYS A 60 -22.15 36.45 45.92
CA LYS A 60 -21.49 37.51 45.13
C LYS A 60 -20.89 36.97 43.82
N ALA A 61 -20.94 37.78 42.77
CA ALA A 61 -20.40 37.44 41.46
C ALA A 61 -18.90 37.76 41.31
N ALA A 62 -18.26 37.08 40.36
CA ALA A 62 -16.98 37.44 39.75
C ALA A 62 -17.22 37.83 38.27
N PRO A 63 -16.35 38.64 37.64
CA PRO A 63 -16.58 39.15 36.28
C PRO A 63 -16.38 38.09 35.17
N PRO A 64 -17.08 38.21 34.02
CA PRO A 64 -17.06 37.21 32.95
C PRO A 64 -15.88 37.35 31.96
N GLU A 65 -15.38 36.22 31.46
CA GLU A 65 -14.19 36.10 30.58
C GLU A 65 -14.43 36.47 29.09
N SER A 66 -15.59 37.02 28.74
CA SER A 66 -16.12 36.97 27.36
C SER A 66 -15.44 37.89 26.33
N TRP A 67 -14.95 39.07 26.73
CA TRP A 67 -14.53 40.11 25.76
C TRP A 67 -13.21 39.83 25.04
N ALA A 68 -12.20 39.29 25.73
CA ALA A 68 -10.91 38.99 25.11
C ALA A 68 -11.03 37.88 24.05
N GLN A 69 -11.88 36.88 24.29
CA GLN A 69 -12.18 35.84 23.31
C GLN A 69 -12.90 36.41 22.08
N ALA A 70 -13.93 37.25 22.26
CA ALA A 70 -14.68 37.84 21.14
C ALA A 70 -13.78 38.59 20.14
N VAL A 71 -12.81 39.37 20.63
CA VAL A 71 -11.82 40.07 19.80
C VAL A 71 -10.92 39.08 19.05
N SER A 72 -10.45 38.00 19.72
CA SER A 72 -9.61 37.00 19.07
C SER A 72 -10.33 36.26 17.92
N TRP A 73 -11.63 35.96 18.09
CA TRP A 73 -12.45 35.32 17.06
C TRP A 73 -12.74 36.24 15.87
N LEU A 74 -12.96 37.54 16.10
CA LEU A 74 -13.15 38.52 15.04
C LEU A 74 -11.91 38.63 14.13
N LEU A 75 -10.71 38.58 14.73
CA LEU A 75 -9.45 38.59 13.99
C LEU A 75 -9.24 37.30 13.17
N VAL A 76 -9.66 36.14 13.68
CA VAL A 76 -9.67 34.86 12.92
C VAL A 76 -10.64 34.93 11.73
N TYR A 77 -11.83 35.49 11.92
CA TYR A 77 -12.84 35.64 10.86
C TYR A 77 -12.33 36.54 9.72
N LEU A 78 -11.81 37.73 10.05
CA LEU A 78 -11.25 38.66 9.06
C LEU A 78 -10.06 38.06 8.29
N ARG A 79 -9.21 37.27 8.95
CA ARG A 79 -8.12 36.52 8.31
C ARG A 79 -8.64 35.52 7.27
N GLY A 80 -9.75 34.83 7.55
CA GLY A 80 -10.39 33.90 6.60
C GLY A 80 -10.92 34.60 5.33
N VAL A 81 -11.53 35.78 5.49
CA VAL A 81 -12.02 36.60 4.37
C VAL A 81 -10.86 37.08 3.49
N LEU A 82 -9.80 37.61 4.10
CA LEU A 82 -8.61 38.10 3.39
C LEU A 82 -7.86 36.99 2.64
N LEU A 83 -7.73 35.79 3.23
CA LEU A 83 -7.15 34.61 2.56
C LEU A 83 -7.97 34.18 1.33
N THR A 84 -9.30 34.25 1.42
CA THR A 84 -10.21 33.88 0.32
C THR A 84 -10.06 34.84 -0.87
N LEU A 85 -10.09 36.15 -0.61
CA LEU A 85 -9.93 37.18 -1.64
C LEU A 85 -8.52 37.18 -2.27
N GLY A 86 -7.47 37.08 -1.44
CA GLY A 86 -6.08 37.02 -1.90
C GLY A 86 -5.79 35.78 -2.75
N GLY A 87 -6.33 34.61 -2.38
CA GLY A 87 -6.20 33.39 -3.16
C GLY A 87 -6.88 33.47 -4.53
N GLY A 88 -8.06 34.09 -4.61
CA GLY A 88 -8.76 34.33 -5.87
C GLY A 88 -7.97 35.25 -6.82
N ALA A 89 -7.52 36.41 -6.32
CA ALA A 89 -6.77 37.38 -7.12
C ALA A 89 -5.42 36.83 -7.62
N LEU A 90 -4.66 36.15 -6.75
CA LEU A 90 -3.39 35.52 -7.13
C LEU A 90 -3.56 34.45 -8.22
N THR A 91 -4.67 33.69 -8.18
CA THR A 91 -4.98 32.68 -9.20
C THR A 91 -5.17 33.31 -10.58
N LEU A 92 -5.95 34.40 -10.66
CA LEU A 92 -6.20 35.12 -11.92
C LEU A 92 -4.92 35.73 -12.50
N ILE A 93 -4.06 36.31 -11.64
CA ILE A 93 -2.78 36.91 -12.06
C ILE A 93 -1.81 35.84 -12.58
N LEU A 94 -1.66 34.70 -11.89
CA LEU A 94 -0.76 33.63 -12.31
C LEU A 94 -1.24 32.94 -13.60
N MET A 95 -2.55 32.79 -13.80
CA MET A 95 -3.11 32.22 -15.04
C MET A 95 -2.91 33.14 -16.26
N ALA A 96 -2.67 34.44 -16.07
CA ALA A 96 -2.35 35.38 -17.13
C ALA A 96 -0.84 35.47 -17.48
N ALA A 97 0.04 34.86 -16.68
CA ALA A 97 1.47 35.20 -16.66
C ALA A 97 2.42 34.26 -17.44
N ASP A 98 2.10 32.97 -17.63
CA ASP A 98 3.01 32.02 -18.30
C ASP A 98 2.30 31.15 -19.37
N ARG A 99 2.83 31.20 -20.59
CA ARG A 99 2.33 30.44 -21.76
C ARG A 99 2.77 28.96 -21.75
N ARG A 100 3.69 28.53 -20.87
CA ARG A 100 4.25 27.17 -20.85
C ARG A 100 3.35 26.10 -20.21
N PHE A 101 2.25 26.49 -19.56
CA PHE A 101 1.28 25.53 -18.98
C PHE A 101 0.35 24.86 -20.01
N GLY A 102 0.50 25.15 -21.31
CA GLY A 102 -0.45 24.77 -22.37
C GLY A 102 -0.64 23.27 -22.64
N THR A 103 0.27 22.39 -22.19
CA THR A 103 0.22 20.94 -22.52
C THR A 103 -0.26 20.03 -21.39
N PHE A 104 -0.37 20.52 -20.14
CA PHE A 104 -0.97 19.77 -19.02
C PHE A 104 -1.78 20.71 -18.11
N GLY A 105 -3.04 20.93 -18.46
CA GLY A 105 -3.96 21.77 -17.70
C GLY A 105 -4.36 21.21 -16.34
N VAL A 106 -4.95 22.08 -15.49
CA VAL A 106 -5.54 21.87 -14.15
C VAL A 106 -4.71 22.22 -12.88
N PRO A 107 -3.39 21.95 -12.73
CA PRO A 107 -2.73 21.97 -11.41
C PRO A 107 -2.84 23.24 -10.56
N LEU A 108 -2.63 24.44 -11.14
CA LEU A 108 -2.60 25.68 -10.35
C LEU A 108 -3.99 26.28 -10.09
N GLY A 109 -4.96 26.07 -10.98
CA GLY A 109 -6.37 26.40 -10.70
C GLY A 109 -6.90 25.59 -9.50
N ALA A 110 -6.49 24.32 -9.38
CA ALA A 110 -6.79 23.50 -8.21
C ALA A 110 -6.16 24.02 -6.91
N LEU A 111 -5.01 24.71 -6.98
CA LEU A 111 -4.39 25.34 -5.81
C LEU A 111 -5.17 26.58 -5.33
N GLY A 112 -5.68 27.39 -6.27
CA GLY A 112 -6.60 28.49 -5.98
C GLY A 112 -7.90 28.00 -5.33
N VAL A 113 -8.50 26.94 -5.90
CA VAL A 113 -9.68 26.27 -5.33
C VAL A 113 -9.38 25.67 -3.95
N LEU A 114 -8.18 25.12 -3.71
CA LEU A 114 -7.76 24.64 -2.39
C LEU A 114 -7.66 25.77 -1.36
N MET A 115 -7.08 26.93 -1.70
CA MET A 115 -7.00 28.05 -0.75
C MET A 115 -8.37 28.67 -0.45
N ALA A 116 -9.24 28.79 -1.45
CA ALA A 116 -10.64 29.17 -1.25
C ALA A 116 -11.37 28.14 -0.36
N SER A 117 -11.13 26.84 -0.58
CA SER A 117 -11.69 25.76 0.24
C SER A 117 -11.21 25.80 1.69
N PHE A 118 -9.95 26.16 1.94
CA PHE A 118 -9.43 26.35 3.30
C PHE A 118 -10.05 27.56 4.01
N GLY A 119 -10.25 28.69 3.30
CA GLY A 119 -11.00 29.84 3.82
C GLY A 119 -12.43 29.46 4.22
N VAL A 120 -13.13 28.72 3.34
CA VAL A 120 -14.47 28.19 3.62
C VAL A 120 -14.47 27.21 4.79
N LEU A 121 -13.47 26.32 4.91
CA LEU A 121 -13.40 25.34 6.01
C LEU A 121 -13.15 26.00 7.38
N GLU A 122 -12.37 27.08 7.47
CA GLU A 122 -12.21 27.85 8.71
C GLU A 122 -13.49 28.61 9.07
N VAL A 123 -14.14 29.27 8.10
CA VAL A 123 -15.44 29.94 8.31
C VAL A 123 -16.51 28.93 8.77
N LEU A 124 -16.53 27.72 8.21
CA LEU A 124 -17.45 26.65 8.62
C LEU A 124 -17.14 26.07 10.01
N ARG A 125 -15.88 26.10 10.48
CA ARG A 125 -15.53 25.72 11.86
C ARG A 125 -15.99 26.74 12.89
N VAL A 126 -15.86 28.04 12.57
CA VAL A 126 -16.41 29.10 13.43
C VAL A 126 -17.93 28.98 13.48
N LEU A 127 -18.59 28.73 12.34
CA LEU A 127 -20.03 28.46 12.29
C LEU A 127 -20.44 27.22 13.09
N SER A 128 -19.73 26.08 12.99
CA SER A 128 -20.06 24.90 13.79
C SER A 128 -19.88 25.16 15.29
N TRP A 129 -18.80 25.85 15.69
CA TRP A 129 -18.57 26.19 17.10
C TRP A 129 -19.62 27.18 17.64
N VAL A 130 -20.04 28.18 16.87
CA VAL A 130 -21.13 29.10 17.25
C VAL A 130 -22.45 28.33 17.43
N LEU A 131 -22.74 27.33 16.58
CA LEU A 131 -23.94 26.50 16.71
C LEU A 131 -23.86 25.51 17.89
N ASP A 132 -22.69 24.92 18.16
CA ASP A 132 -22.45 24.09 19.35
C ASP A 132 -22.55 24.94 20.65
N LEU A 133 -22.05 26.18 20.63
CA LEU A 133 -22.14 27.12 21.75
C LEU A 133 -23.59 27.57 22.01
N VAL A 134 -24.33 27.95 20.96
CA VAL A 134 -25.73 28.36 21.06
C VAL A 134 -26.62 27.20 21.51
N SER A 135 -26.41 25.99 21.00
CA SER A 135 -27.18 24.82 21.45
C SER A 135 -26.83 24.40 22.88
N GLY A 136 -25.56 24.46 23.28
CA GLY A 136 -25.12 24.22 24.67
C GLY A 136 -25.65 25.25 25.68
N LEU A 137 -25.89 26.49 25.25
CA LEU A 137 -26.52 27.54 26.07
C LEU A 137 -28.04 27.38 26.22
N ILE A 138 -28.71 26.69 25.30
CA ILE A 138 -30.18 26.61 25.26
C ILE A 138 -30.72 25.30 25.88
N TRP A 139 -29.98 24.19 25.88
CA TRP A 139 -30.47 22.93 26.50
C TRP A 139 -29.42 22.09 27.26
N PRO A 140 -29.20 22.35 28.56
CA PRO A 140 -28.43 21.45 29.42
C PRO A 140 -29.27 20.23 29.85
N GLN A 141 -28.67 19.03 29.81
CA GLN A 141 -29.24 17.79 30.36
C GLN A 141 -28.19 17.06 31.19
N GLY A 142 -28.45 16.93 32.49
CA GLY A 142 -27.52 16.36 33.48
C GLY A 142 -27.66 14.84 33.65
N SER A 143 -26.58 14.19 34.10
CA SER A 143 -26.55 12.76 34.37
C SER A 143 -27.02 12.43 35.80
N SER A 144 -28.26 11.97 35.96
CA SER A 144 -28.75 11.37 37.21
C SER A 144 -28.40 9.87 37.28
N ASN A 145 -27.77 9.42 38.36
CA ASN A 145 -27.62 7.99 38.65
C ASN A 145 -28.97 7.40 39.09
N SER A 146 -29.37 6.29 38.49
CA SER A 146 -30.41 5.40 39.02
C SER A 146 -29.97 3.94 38.88
N SER A 147 -29.99 3.19 39.97
CA SER A 147 -29.74 1.75 39.98
C SER A 147 -30.93 0.98 39.40
N VAL A 148 -30.71 0.17 38.37
CA VAL A 148 -31.73 -0.71 37.79
C VAL A 148 -31.45 -2.14 38.24
N THR A 149 -32.40 -2.71 38.98
CA THR A 149 -32.46 -4.13 39.35
C THR A 149 -32.94 -5.00 38.18
N SER A 150 -32.71 -6.32 38.26
CA SER A 150 -33.01 -7.28 37.20
C SER A 150 -34.51 -7.52 36.97
N SER A 151 -34.91 -7.46 35.70
CA SER A 151 -36.04 -8.23 35.13
C SER A 151 -35.74 -8.53 33.65
N ASP A 152 -36.38 -9.58 33.10
CA ASP A 152 -36.16 -10.06 31.74
C ASP A 152 -36.92 -9.26 30.66
N ASP A 153 -36.80 -9.75 29.41
CA ASP A 153 -37.48 -9.38 28.16
C ASP A 153 -37.03 -8.12 27.38
N GLY A 154 -37.02 -8.27 26.05
CA GLY A 154 -36.96 -7.18 25.07
C GLY A 154 -35.60 -6.94 24.38
N LEU A 155 -35.48 -7.35 23.11
CA LEU A 155 -34.37 -6.98 22.22
C LEU A 155 -34.46 -5.52 21.74
N ALA A 156 -34.26 -4.56 22.65
CA ALA A 156 -34.22 -3.14 22.34
C ALA A 156 -32.98 -2.78 21.50
N LYS A 157 -33.18 -2.17 20.32
CA LYS A 157 -32.09 -1.64 19.50
C LYS A 157 -31.53 -0.36 20.16
N PRO A 158 -30.20 -0.22 20.34
CA PRO A 158 -29.64 0.98 20.95
C PRO A 158 -29.76 2.18 19.99
N HIS A 159 -30.56 3.17 20.39
CA HIS A 159 -30.61 4.47 19.71
C HIS A 159 -29.32 5.27 19.98
N LEU A 160 -28.46 5.37 18.96
CA LEU A 160 -27.38 6.36 18.91
C LEU A 160 -27.89 7.58 18.15
N ASP A 161 -27.69 8.79 18.70
CA ASP A 161 -28.15 10.04 18.08
C ASP A 161 -27.51 10.28 16.70
N PRO A 162 -28.29 10.29 15.59
CA PRO A 162 -27.77 10.52 14.25
C PRO A 162 -27.13 11.90 14.04
N LYS A 163 -27.48 12.91 14.84
CA LYS A 163 -27.12 14.32 14.60
C LYS A 163 -25.61 14.59 14.68
N SER A 164 -24.86 13.80 15.45
CA SER A 164 -23.40 13.96 15.62
C SER A 164 -22.58 13.56 14.39
N SER A 165 -23.14 12.81 13.44
CA SER A 165 -22.48 12.45 12.19
C SER A 165 -22.98 13.31 11.02
N GLY A 166 -22.26 14.40 10.74
CA GLY A 166 -22.45 15.23 9.54
C GLY A 166 -22.54 14.42 8.24
N THR A 167 -23.33 14.92 7.29
CA THR A 167 -23.96 14.16 6.20
C THR A 167 -22.98 13.31 5.36
N PRO A 168 -23.43 12.17 4.77
CA PRO A 168 -22.59 11.36 3.89
C PRO A 168 -21.95 12.16 2.74
N TRP A 169 -22.66 13.17 2.21
CA TRP A 169 -22.12 14.10 1.22
C TRP A 169 -20.94 14.91 1.75
N ALA A 170 -21.05 15.54 2.93
CA ALA A 170 -19.95 16.29 3.53
C ALA A 170 -18.72 15.40 3.78
N ARG A 171 -18.91 14.11 4.14
CA ARG A 171 -17.82 13.14 4.29
C ARG A 171 -17.20 12.71 2.96
N LEU A 172 -17.98 12.64 1.88
CA LEU A 172 -17.45 12.38 0.53
C LEU A 172 -16.61 13.55 0.01
N VAL A 173 -17.01 14.80 0.30
CA VAL A 173 -16.20 15.99 0.01
C VAL A 173 -14.92 16.01 0.85
N GLU A 174 -15.00 15.68 2.14
CA GLU A 174 -13.84 15.52 3.03
C GLU A 174 -12.84 14.46 2.51
N LEU A 175 -13.35 13.33 1.99
CA LEU A 175 -12.54 12.30 1.35
C LEU A 175 -11.92 12.76 0.03
N GLY A 176 -12.69 13.46 -0.82
CA GLY A 176 -12.17 14.03 -2.07
C GLY A 176 -11.01 15.00 -1.84
N ALA A 177 -11.16 15.91 -0.86
CA ALA A 177 -10.10 16.82 -0.45
C ALA A 177 -8.86 16.06 0.08
N ALA A 178 -9.05 15.00 0.87
CA ALA A 178 -7.94 14.18 1.37
C ALA A 178 -7.18 13.46 0.25
N ILE A 179 -7.88 12.93 -0.77
CA ILE A 179 -7.25 12.33 -1.96
C ILE A 179 -6.44 13.37 -2.73
N VAL A 180 -7.00 14.56 -2.98
CA VAL A 180 -6.31 15.64 -3.72
C VAL A 180 -5.05 16.10 -2.99
N VAL A 181 -5.12 16.33 -1.67
CA VAL A 181 -3.95 16.72 -0.86
C VAL A 181 -2.88 15.62 -0.85
N TRP A 182 -3.28 14.35 -0.71
CA TRP A 182 -2.37 13.21 -0.70
C TRP A 182 -1.63 13.04 -2.04
N VAL A 183 -2.36 13.11 -3.16
CA VAL A 183 -1.77 13.08 -4.51
C VAL A 183 -0.87 14.30 -4.74
N ALA A 184 -1.27 15.50 -4.33
CA ALA A 184 -0.46 16.70 -4.48
C ALA A 184 0.88 16.61 -3.72
N LEU A 185 0.89 16.07 -2.50
CA LEU A 185 2.11 15.83 -1.73
C LEU A 185 3.03 14.80 -2.41
N LEU A 186 2.48 13.70 -2.93
CA LEU A 186 3.26 12.72 -3.70
C LEU A 186 3.84 13.34 -4.99
N LYS A 187 3.11 14.20 -5.71
CA LYS A 187 3.64 14.96 -6.85
C LYS A 187 4.80 15.86 -6.45
N LEU A 188 4.71 16.55 -5.31
CA LEU A 188 5.78 17.40 -4.81
C LEU A 188 7.01 16.59 -4.35
N ALA A 189 6.84 15.35 -3.91
CA ALA A 189 7.95 14.43 -3.65
C ALA A 189 8.64 13.99 -4.95
N VAL A 190 7.86 13.47 -5.91
CA VAL A 190 8.34 13.04 -7.23
C VAL A 190 9.07 14.17 -7.96
N ALA A 191 8.53 15.39 -7.93
CA ALA A 191 9.14 16.57 -8.55
C ALA A 191 10.33 17.20 -7.76
N GLY A 192 10.74 16.60 -6.63
CA GLY A 192 11.90 17.06 -5.85
C GLY A 192 11.71 18.39 -5.14
N ALA A 193 10.46 18.75 -4.86
CA ALA A 193 10.07 19.97 -4.15
C ALA A 193 9.89 19.75 -2.64
N LEU A 194 9.58 18.52 -2.19
CA LEU A 194 9.67 18.13 -0.77
C LEU A 194 11.13 17.84 -0.38
N MET A 195 11.46 18.02 0.91
CA MET A 195 12.84 18.29 1.35
C MET A 195 13.69 17.02 1.57
N PHE A 196 14.15 16.42 0.48
CA PHE A 196 15.16 15.34 0.48
C PHE A 196 16.38 15.69 -0.39
N LYS A 197 16.92 16.91 -0.24
CA LYS A 197 18.11 17.36 -0.97
C LYS A 197 19.40 16.88 -0.28
N PRO A 198 20.51 16.62 -1.00
CA PRO A 198 21.83 16.53 -0.40
C PRO A 198 22.13 17.78 0.46
N GLY A 199 22.70 17.58 1.65
CA GLY A 199 22.92 18.66 2.61
C GLY A 199 21.66 19.17 3.33
N ALA A 200 20.46 18.62 3.08
CA ALA A 200 19.28 18.93 3.87
C ALA A 200 19.52 18.54 5.34
N SER A 201 19.22 19.44 6.27
CA SER A 201 19.27 19.12 7.69
C SER A 201 18.29 17.98 7.98
N SER A 202 18.67 17.05 8.85
CA SER A 202 17.86 15.84 9.06
C SER A 202 16.49 16.13 9.67
N GLN A 203 16.27 17.32 10.26
CA GLN A 203 14.95 17.82 10.64
C GLN A 203 14.02 18.00 9.42
N GLN A 204 14.54 18.47 8.29
CA GLN A 204 13.78 18.64 7.04
C GLN A 204 13.40 17.29 6.42
N ILE A 205 14.32 16.32 6.47
CA ILE A 205 14.09 14.93 6.04
C ILE A 205 12.96 14.30 6.88
N LEU A 206 13.03 14.43 8.21
CA LEU A 206 12.00 13.94 9.13
C LEU A 206 10.64 14.63 8.89
N LEU A 207 10.62 15.95 8.65
CA LEU A 207 9.39 16.68 8.37
C LEU A 207 8.73 16.26 7.04
N ALA A 208 9.52 16.06 5.99
CA ALA A 208 9.03 15.59 4.70
C ALA A 208 8.44 14.17 4.82
N ALA A 209 9.15 13.27 5.49
CA ALA A 209 8.74 11.90 5.78
C ALA A 209 7.42 11.82 6.58
N LEU A 210 7.29 12.66 7.62
CA LEU A 210 6.08 12.74 8.44
C LEU A 210 4.90 13.35 7.68
N THR A 211 5.13 14.23 6.72
CA THR A 211 4.06 14.95 5.99
C THR A 211 3.27 14.00 5.07
N ILE A 212 3.94 13.23 4.21
CA ILE A 212 3.28 12.26 3.32
C ILE A 212 2.57 11.17 4.14
N THR A 213 3.24 10.69 5.19
CA THR A 213 2.70 9.67 6.11
C THR A 213 1.45 10.18 6.83
N SER A 214 1.46 11.42 7.32
CA SER A 214 0.30 12.05 7.99
C SER A 214 -0.88 12.26 7.04
N ALA A 215 -0.64 12.65 5.78
CA ALA A 215 -1.68 12.76 4.76
C ALA A 215 -2.32 11.39 4.47
N SER A 216 -1.52 10.33 4.45
CA SER A 216 -1.98 8.95 4.27
C SER A 216 -2.86 8.48 5.44
N LEU A 217 -2.46 8.78 6.67
CA LEU A 217 -3.27 8.51 7.86
C LEU A 217 -4.58 9.33 7.87
N TRP A 218 -4.54 10.59 7.46
CA TRP A 218 -5.74 11.42 7.33
C TRP A 218 -6.70 10.87 6.28
N LEU A 219 -6.20 10.45 5.12
CA LEU A 219 -6.99 9.77 4.09
C LEU A 219 -7.70 8.52 4.63
N VAL A 220 -7.01 7.68 5.42
CA VAL A 220 -7.62 6.52 6.11
C VAL A 220 -8.72 6.93 7.10
N VAL A 221 -8.54 8.04 7.83
CA VAL A 221 -9.57 8.60 8.73
C VAL A 221 -10.78 9.11 7.93
N CYS A 222 -10.58 9.79 6.79
CA CYS A 222 -11.66 10.27 5.93
C CYS A 222 -12.45 9.11 5.30
N VAL A 223 -11.76 8.09 4.80
CA VAL A 223 -12.38 6.83 4.34
C VAL A 223 -13.25 6.25 5.46
N TYR A 224 -12.73 6.14 6.69
CA TYR A 224 -13.52 5.65 7.83
C TYR A 224 -14.75 6.51 8.13
N ARG A 225 -14.62 7.85 8.08
CA ARG A 225 -15.74 8.78 8.30
C ARG A 225 -16.86 8.59 7.27
N VAL A 226 -16.52 8.39 5.98
CA VAL A 226 -17.49 8.00 4.95
C VAL A 226 -18.14 6.65 5.28
N GLY A 227 -17.33 5.62 5.55
CA GLY A 227 -17.84 4.28 5.88
C GLY A 227 -18.72 4.21 7.14
N ARG A 228 -18.51 5.11 8.11
CA ARG A 228 -19.44 5.33 9.23
C ARG A 228 -20.76 5.96 8.79
N ALA A 229 -20.69 7.03 8.02
CA ALA A 229 -21.87 7.79 7.57
C ALA A 229 -22.80 6.97 6.67
N ILE A 230 -22.28 6.02 5.88
CA ILE A 230 -23.07 5.13 5.01
C ILE A 230 -23.52 3.82 5.67
N GLY A 231 -23.18 3.58 6.94
CA GLY A 231 -23.54 2.35 7.67
C GLY A 231 -22.47 1.25 7.71
N LEU A 232 -21.57 1.19 6.72
CA LEU A 232 -20.57 0.12 6.51
C LEU A 232 -19.72 -0.22 7.75
N TRP A 233 -19.39 0.78 8.57
CA TRP A 233 -18.63 0.61 9.82
C TRP A 233 -19.39 1.08 11.06
N GLN A 234 -20.72 1.00 11.07
CA GLN A 234 -21.51 1.23 12.29
C GLN A 234 -21.17 0.19 13.37
N VAL A 235 -21.04 -1.08 12.99
CA VAL A 235 -20.46 -2.15 13.81
C VAL A 235 -19.02 -2.47 13.40
N ASP A 236 -18.32 -3.22 14.24
CA ASP A 236 -16.98 -3.75 14.00
C ASP A 236 -17.02 -5.18 13.41
N GLU A 237 -15.85 -5.80 13.25
CA GLU A 237 -15.72 -7.13 12.65
C GLU A 237 -16.35 -8.27 13.50
N ALA A 238 -16.81 -7.98 14.72
CA ALA A 238 -17.53 -8.90 15.60
C ALA A 238 -18.96 -8.40 15.92
N GLY A 239 -19.49 -7.43 15.17
CA GLY A 239 -20.85 -6.92 15.31
C GLY A 239 -21.06 -5.89 16.44
N ALA A 240 -20.01 -5.45 17.13
CA ALA A 240 -20.15 -4.49 18.24
C ALA A 240 -19.96 -3.02 17.77
N PRO A 241 -20.68 -2.04 18.34
CA PRO A 241 -20.53 -0.63 17.98
C PRO A 241 -19.25 -0.05 18.59
N ARG A 242 -18.14 -0.08 17.83
CA ARG A 242 -16.83 0.50 18.23
C ARG A 242 -16.43 1.71 17.39
N GLY A 243 -15.86 2.72 18.05
CA GLY A 243 -15.25 3.88 17.40
C GLY A 243 -13.94 3.55 16.68
N LEU A 244 -13.35 4.51 15.96
CA LEU A 244 -12.17 4.29 15.11
C LEU A 244 -10.98 3.70 15.89
N LEU A 245 -10.60 4.37 16.98
CA LEU A 245 -9.46 4.03 17.84
C LEU A 245 -9.61 2.69 18.60
N GLN A 246 -10.77 2.02 18.47
CA GLN A 246 -11.07 0.73 19.10
C GLN A 246 -11.07 -0.43 18.09
N ARG A 247 -10.68 -0.17 16.83
CA ARG A 247 -10.67 -1.17 15.74
C ARG A 247 -9.24 -1.58 15.41
N HIS A 248 -8.95 -2.87 15.60
CA HIS A 248 -7.62 -3.43 15.31
C HIS A 248 -7.22 -3.21 13.84
N GLY A 249 -8.18 -3.32 12.90
CA GLY A 249 -7.93 -3.09 11.47
C GLY A 249 -7.52 -1.65 11.12
N PHE A 250 -7.94 -0.63 11.88
CA PHE A 250 -7.46 0.74 11.69
C PHE A 250 -6.00 0.86 12.15
N TRP A 251 -5.68 0.31 13.32
CA TRP A 251 -4.33 0.35 13.85
C TRP A 251 -3.34 -0.44 12.98
N LEU A 252 -3.74 -1.59 12.43
CA LEU A 252 -2.95 -2.33 11.45
C LEU A 252 -2.58 -1.48 10.23
N ILE A 253 -3.55 -0.75 9.65
CA ILE A 253 -3.30 0.16 8.53
C ILE A 253 -2.36 1.29 8.97
N ALA A 254 -2.64 1.93 10.11
CA ALA A 254 -1.86 3.06 10.62
C ALA A 254 -0.40 2.69 10.91
N ILE A 255 -0.16 1.51 11.50
CA ILE A 255 1.19 1.01 11.82
C ILE A 255 1.95 0.67 10.54
N THR A 256 1.32 -0.04 9.58
CA THR A 256 1.95 -0.33 8.27
C THR A 256 2.32 0.97 7.55
N SER A 257 1.41 1.96 7.53
CA SER A 257 1.69 3.29 6.97
C SER A 257 2.86 3.99 7.65
N LEU A 258 2.93 3.97 9.00
CA LEU A 258 3.99 4.63 9.76
C LEU A 258 5.35 3.92 9.67
N LEU A 259 5.39 2.62 9.40
CA LEU A 259 6.64 1.88 9.21
C LEU A 259 7.20 2.06 7.79
N TYR A 260 6.33 2.00 6.77
CA TYR A 260 6.74 1.85 5.37
C TYR A 260 6.79 3.18 4.60
N LEU A 261 5.86 4.10 4.84
CA LEU A 261 5.78 5.33 4.05
C LEU A 261 6.90 6.35 4.31
N PRO A 262 7.45 6.56 5.52
CA PRO A 262 8.31 7.72 5.81
C PRO A 262 9.41 8.00 4.79
N LEU A 263 10.14 6.98 4.34
CA LEU A 263 11.29 7.10 3.44
C LEU A 263 11.14 6.29 2.13
N LEU A 264 9.93 5.82 1.79
CA LEU A 264 9.64 4.86 0.70
C LEU A 264 10.34 5.18 -0.65
N GLY A 265 10.29 6.44 -1.08
CA GLY A 265 10.92 6.92 -2.31
C GLY A 265 12.18 7.76 -2.11
N SER A 266 12.83 7.69 -0.94
CA SER A 266 13.95 8.59 -0.60
C SER A 266 15.35 8.05 -0.93
N PHE A 267 15.45 6.74 -1.18
CA PHE A 267 16.68 6.00 -1.48
C PHE A 267 16.54 5.28 -2.83
N SER A 268 17.67 4.94 -3.44
CA SER A 268 17.75 4.37 -4.78
C SER A 268 16.97 3.07 -4.97
N LEU A 269 16.64 2.77 -6.22
CA LEU A 269 16.31 1.43 -6.67
C LEU A 269 17.55 0.54 -6.46
N ILE A 270 17.39 -0.60 -5.77
CA ILE A 270 18.50 -1.36 -5.16
C ILE A 270 18.84 -2.61 -6.00
N ASP A 271 17.82 -3.29 -6.53
CA ASP A 271 18.00 -4.44 -7.41
C ASP A 271 17.88 -4.03 -8.89
N PRO A 272 18.72 -4.54 -9.81
CA PRO A 272 18.62 -4.22 -11.24
C PRO A 272 17.23 -4.46 -11.83
N TRP A 273 16.44 -5.43 -11.33
CA TRP A 273 15.08 -5.67 -11.79
C TRP A 273 14.10 -4.54 -11.42
N GLU A 274 14.35 -3.78 -10.33
CA GLU A 274 13.56 -2.57 -10.05
C GLU A 274 13.70 -1.56 -11.19
N THR A 275 14.94 -1.25 -11.59
CA THR A 275 15.19 -0.30 -12.69
C THR A 275 14.80 -0.86 -14.06
N HIS A 276 14.93 -2.17 -14.27
CA HIS A 276 14.46 -2.85 -15.48
C HIS A 276 12.94 -2.71 -15.63
N TYR A 277 12.17 -3.00 -14.58
CA TYR A 277 10.70 -2.97 -14.68
C TYR A 277 10.16 -1.53 -14.69
N GLY A 278 10.79 -0.62 -13.94
CA GLY A 278 10.54 0.82 -14.05
C GLY A 278 10.84 1.35 -15.46
N GLU A 279 11.92 0.89 -16.10
CA GLU A 279 12.26 1.30 -17.47
C GLU A 279 11.29 0.73 -18.52
N VAL A 280 10.84 -0.51 -18.38
CA VAL A 280 9.78 -1.08 -19.22
C VAL A 280 8.47 -0.30 -19.06
N ALA A 281 8.12 0.10 -17.83
CA ALA A 281 6.94 0.94 -17.56
C ALA A 281 7.09 2.39 -18.03
N ARG A 282 8.33 2.91 -18.15
CA ARG A 282 8.64 4.21 -18.77
C ARG A 282 8.53 4.15 -20.29
N GLU A 283 9.14 3.14 -20.92
CA GLU A 283 9.07 2.89 -22.36
C GLU A 283 7.62 2.66 -22.84
N MET A 284 6.79 1.96 -22.06
CA MET A 284 5.35 1.86 -22.31
C MET A 284 4.65 3.22 -22.51
N LEU A 285 5.00 4.21 -21.70
CA LEU A 285 4.41 5.55 -21.74
C LEU A 285 4.96 6.39 -22.91
N VAL A 286 6.28 6.35 -23.15
CA VAL A 286 6.92 7.15 -24.21
C VAL A 286 6.68 6.56 -25.61
N ARG A 287 6.35 5.27 -25.72
CA ARG A 287 5.96 4.60 -26.97
C ARG A 287 4.43 4.56 -27.21
N ASP A 288 3.63 4.98 -26.23
CA ASP A 288 2.18 4.75 -26.13
C ASP A 288 1.75 3.33 -26.53
N ASP A 289 2.37 2.33 -25.89
CA ASP A 289 2.03 0.92 -26.12
C ASP A 289 1.84 0.15 -24.81
N TRP A 290 0.59 0.15 -24.34
CA TRP A 290 0.16 -0.57 -23.13
C TRP A 290 0.03 -2.09 -23.30
N ILE A 291 0.38 -2.64 -24.47
CA ILE A 291 0.43 -4.09 -24.73
C ILE A 291 1.89 -4.55 -24.83
N SER A 292 2.66 -4.01 -25.79
CA SER A 292 3.98 -4.56 -26.14
C SER A 292 5.09 -4.00 -25.25
N LEU A 293 5.47 -4.79 -24.24
CA LEU A 293 6.58 -4.49 -23.36
C LEU A 293 7.92 -4.42 -24.13
N TRP A 294 8.66 -3.34 -23.91
CA TRP A 294 9.93 -3.03 -24.59
C TRP A 294 11.04 -2.75 -23.60
N TRP A 295 12.25 -3.24 -23.90
CA TRP A 295 13.46 -2.95 -23.14
C TRP A 295 14.67 -3.00 -24.07
N ALA A 296 15.40 -1.89 -24.20
CA ALA A 296 16.25 -1.64 -25.36
C ALA A 296 17.29 -2.72 -25.68
N GLN A 297 17.84 -3.37 -24.65
CA GLN A 297 18.97 -4.29 -24.77
C GLN A 297 18.59 -5.71 -25.25
N ASP A 298 17.40 -6.21 -24.87
CA ASP A 298 16.87 -7.50 -25.38
C ASP A 298 15.71 -7.29 -26.39
N GLY A 299 15.33 -6.04 -26.68
CA GLY A 299 14.25 -5.64 -27.57
C GLY A 299 12.86 -5.85 -26.96
N TRP A 300 12.19 -6.95 -27.35
CA TRP A 300 10.86 -7.28 -26.84
C TRP A 300 10.95 -8.00 -25.49
N PHE A 301 10.32 -7.42 -24.46
CA PHE A 301 10.36 -7.98 -23.11
C PHE A 301 9.20 -8.94 -22.86
N TRP A 302 9.45 -10.25 -23.01
CA TRP A 302 8.41 -11.29 -22.84
C TRP A 302 8.53 -12.09 -21.53
N SER A 303 9.39 -11.72 -20.58
CA SER A 303 9.67 -12.60 -19.42
C SER A 303 8.68 -12.50 -18.26
N LYS A 304 7.77 -11.52 -18.24
CA LYS A 304 6.77 -11.32 -17.18
C LYS A 304 5.40 -10.89 -17.75
N PRO A 305 4.29 -11.25 -17.07
CA PRO A 305 2.97 -10.69 -17.30
C PRO A 305 2.86 -9.18 -16.96
N ILE A 306 1.81 -8.54 -17.49
CA ILE A 306 1.69 -7.06 -17.58
C ILE A 306 1.42 -6.29 -16.28
N PHE A 307 0.87 -6.91 -15.24
CA PHE A 307 0.19 -6.17 -14.16
C PHE A 307 1.10 -5.20 -13.39
N ASP A 308 2.36 -5.57 -13.14
CA ASP A 308 3.34 -4.71 -12.46
C ASP A 308 3.65 -3.44 -13.29
N PHE A 309 3.84 -3.60 -14.60
CA PHE A 309 4.12 -2.49 -15.51
C PHE A 309 2.92 -1.56 -15.68
N TRP A 310 1.68 -2.08 -15.65
CA TRP A 310 0.47 -1.25 -15.59
C TRP A 310 0.38 -0.47 -14.27
N LEU A 311 0.68 -1.09 -13.12
CA LEU A 311 0.71 -0.40 -11.83
C LEU A 311 1.75 0.73 -11.81
N GLN A 312 2.96 0.46 -12.28
CA GLN A 312 4.05 1.45 -12.34
C GLN A 312 3.76 2.56 -13.37
N GLY A 313 3.34 2.23 -14.59
CA GLY A 313 3.04 3.20 -15.65
C GLY A 313 1.85 4.11 -15.31
N LEU A 314 0.77 3.57 -14.73
CA LEU A 314 -0.33 4.39 -14.22
C LEU A 314 0.13 5.32 -13.09
N SER A 315 1.02 4.86 -12.21
CA SER A 315 1.57 5.67 -11.12
C SER A 315 2.49 6.78 -11.62
N PHE A 316 3.38 6.49 -12.58
CA PHE A 316 4.25 7.48 -13.23
C PHE A 316 3.44 8.60 -13.89
N SER A 317 2.42 8.23 -14.67
CA SER A 317 1.50 9.19 -15.30
C SER A 317 0.70 9.98 -14.24
N ALA A 318 0.06 9.29 -13.30
CA ALA A 318 -0.77 9.92 -12.27
C ALA A 318 0.01 10.89 -11.38
N LEU A 319 1.28 10.60 -11.07
CA LEU A 319 2.16 11.41 -10.21
C LEU A 319 3.11 12.35 -10.98
N GLY A 320 3.09 12.35 -12.32
CA GLY A 320 3.83 13.31 -13.14
C GLY A 320 5.34 13.08 -13.18
N VAL A 321 5.79 11.82 -13.22
CA VAL A 321 7.19 11.47 -13.52
C VAL A 321 7.54 11.99 -14.91
N GLN A 322 8.71 12.61 -15.06
CA GLN A 322 9.20 13.05 -16.38
C GLN A 322 9.79 11.85 -17.12
N VAL A 323 8.94 11.12 -17.84
CA VAL A 323 9.28 9.85 -18.50
C VAL A 323 10.12 9.98 -19.77
N GLU A 324 10.26 11.18 -20.33
CA GLU A 324 11.11 11.42 -21.50
C GLU A 324 12.60 11.14 -21.20
N PRO A 325 13.38 10.67 -22.19
CA PRO A 325 14.82 10.47 -22.05
C PRO A 325 15.52 11.74 -21.54
N ASP A 326 16.55 11.52 -20.72
CA ASP A 326 17.24 12.55 -19.94
C ASP A 326 16.42 13.40 -18.97
N ARG A 327 15.08 13.32 -18.91
CA ARG A 327 14.28 14.26 -18.10
C ARG A 327 13.99 13.80 -16.68
N MET A 328 14.01 12.49 -16.41
CA MET A 328 13.54 11.93 -15.14
C MET A 328 14.23 12.54 -13.91
N ILE A 329 15.56 12.80 -14.00
CA ILE A 329 16.32 13.43 -12.91
C ILE A 329 17.11 14.70 -13.30
N ALA A 330 17.01 15.21 -14.55
CA ALA A 330 17.78 16.38 -14.98
C ALA A 330 17.51 17.69 -14.20
N SER A 331 16.39 17.80 -13.47
CA SER A 331 16.14 18.99 -12.64
C SER A 331 17.12 19.16 -11.46
N ILE A 332 18.03 18.20 -11.25
CA ILE A 332 19.16 18.26 -10.32
C ILE A 332 20.15 19.38 -10.66
N ALA A 333 20.42 19.63 -11.95
CA ALA A 333 21.20 20.79 -12.38
C ALA A 333 20.57 22.12 -11.91
N SER A 334 19.23 22.15 -11.77
CA SER A 334 18.47 23.29 -11.23
C SER A 334 18.22 23.22 -9.72
N GLY A 335 18.96 22.37 -8.99
CA GLY A 335 18.90 22.25 -7.53
C GLY A 335 17.61 21.61 -6.98
N ARG A 336 16.84 20.89 -7.80
CA ARG A 336 15.69 20.07 -7.37
C ARG A 336 16.09 18.61 -7.37
N PHE A 337 15.67 17.83 -6.37
CA PHE A 337 16.08 16.42 -6.24
C PHE A 337 14.87 15.51 -6.41
N PRO A 338 14.43 15.27 -7.67
CA PRO A 338 13.27 14.45 -7.97
C PRO A 338 13.45 13.02 -7.47
N GLN A 339 12.33 12.40 -7.16
CA GLN A 339 12.26 11.07 -6.56
C GLN A 339 11.21 10.21 -7.27
N PRO A 340 11.49 9.72 -8.50
CA PRO A 340 10.60 8.82 -9.23
C PRO A 340 10.32 7.50 -8.49
N GLU A 341 11.17 7.14 -7.52
CA GLU A 341 11.06 5.95 -6.69
C GLU A 341 9.78 5.97 -5.82
N TRP A 342 9.26 7.15 -5.44
CA TRP A 342 7.93 7.27 -4.83
C TRP A 342 6.86 6.73 -5.77
N ALA A 343 6.85 7.17 -7.03
CA ALA A 343 5.86 6.72 -8.00
C ALA A 343 6.03 5.24 -8.34
N ALA A 344 7.27 4.74 -8.39
CA ALA A 344 7.56 3.34 -8.65
C ALA A 344 7.08 2.42 -7.50
N ARG A 345 7.30 2.82 -6.23
CA ARG A 345 7.03 1.99 -5.04
C ARG A 345 5.63 2.18 -4.41
N MET A 346 4.96 3.31 -4.65
CA MET A 346 3.62 3.58 -4.09
C MET A 346 2.58 2.48 -4.44
N PRO A 347 2.50 1.92 -5.66
CA PRO A 347 1.57 0.83 -5.97
C PRO A 347 1.89 -0.47 -5.21
N VAL A 348 3.18 -0.80 -5.07
CA VAL A 348 3.68 -1.98 -4.34
C VAL A 348 3.25 -1.92 -2.87
N PHE A 349 3.43 -0.76 -2.22
CA PHE A 349 2.93 -0.52 -0.86
C PHE A 349 1.41 -0.75 -0.76
N LEU A 350 0.63 -0.19 -1.70
CA LEU A 350 -0.84 -0.30 -1.66
C LEU A 350 -1.33 -1.74 -1.82
N VAL A 351 -0.67 -2.52 -2.70
CA VAL A 351 -0.97 -3.93 -2.91
C VAL A 351 -0.57 -4.80 -1.70
N SER A 352 0.58 -4.51 -1.07
CA SER A 352 0.99 -5.12 0.19
C SER A 352 -0.03 -4.84 1.32
N LEU A 353 -0.40 -3.58 1.50
CA LEU A 353 -1.38 -3.13 2.50
C LEU A 353 -2.76 -3.79 2.31
N LEU A 354 -3.22 -3.89 1.06
CA LEU A 354 -4.47 -4.59 0.71
C LEU A 354 -4.39 -6.08 1.07
N GLY A 355 -3.30 -6.75 0.70
CA GLY A 355 -3.06 -8.17 1.00
C GLY A 355 -3.08 -8.45 2.50
N VAL A 356 -2.33 -7.67 3.28
CA VAL A 356 -2.28 -7.79 4.75
C VAL A 356 -3.64 -7.52 5.38
N TYR A 357 -4.36 -6.47 4.96
CA TYR A 357 -5.66 -6.12 5.54
C TYR A 357 -6.75 -7.16 5.23
N VAL A 358 -6.83 -7.66 3.99
CA VAL A 358 -7.81 -8.70 3.62
C VAL A 358 -7.47 -10.04 4.29
N LEU A 359 -6.19 -10.40 4.40
CA LEU A 359 -5.76 -11.59 5.15
C LEU A 359 -6.07 -11.46 6.65
N TYR A 360 -5.82 -10.28 7.26
CA TYR A 360 -6.28 -9.97 8.62
C TYR A 360 -7.80 -10.19 8.74
N ARG A 361 -8.62 -9.67 7.83
CA ARG A 361 -10.08 -9.83 7.87
C ARG A 361 -10.52 -11.30 7.76
N GLY A 362 -9.85 -12.11 6.95
CA GLY A 362 -10.06 -13.57 6.93
C GLY A 362 -9.66 -14.25 8.25
N MET A 363 -8.52 -13.85 8.81
CA MET A 363 -8.02 -14.39 10.09
C MET A 363 -8.88 -13.97 11.29
N VAL A 364 -9.60 -12.83 11.23
CA VAL A 364 -10.61 -12.47 12.24
C VAL A 364 -11.69 -13.54 12.33
N ALA A 365 -12.16 -14.07 11.20
CA ALA A 365 -13.18 -15.13 11.17
C ALA A 365 -12.63 -16.49 11.66
N ALA A 366 -11.36 -16.79 11.37
CA ALA A 366 -10.74 -18.07 11.71
C ALA A 366 -10.24 -18.17 13.16
N ALA A 367 -9.72 -17.08 13.74
CA ALA A 367 -9.01 -17.10 15.02
C ALA A 367 -9.31 -15.89 15.94
N GLY A 368 -10.23 -15.00 15.53
CA GLY A 368 -10.57 -13.79 16.27
C GLY A 368 -9.56 -12.65 16.12
N ARG A 369 -10.02 -11.44 16.41
CA ARG A 369 -9.30 -10.17 16.15
C ARG A 369 -7.92 -10.04 16.78
N ARG A 370 -7.64 -10.78 17.85
CA ARG A 370 -6.37 -10.74 18.57
C ARG A 370 -5.29 -11.55 17.86
N ALA A 371 -5.58 -12.82 17.54
CA ALA A 371 -4.68 -13.65 16.73
C ALA A 371 -4.50 -13.08 15.32
N ALA A 372 -5.57 -12.51 14.73
CA ALA A 372 -5.50 -11.81 13.46
C ALA A 372 -4.58 -10.57 13.50
N LEU A 373 -4.71 -9.72 14.53
CA LEU A 373 -3.84 -8.55 14.66
C LEU A 373 -2.39 -8.96 14.92
N PHE A 374 -2.12 -9.89 15.84
CA PHE A 374 -0.75 -10.38 16.06
C PHE A 374 -0.15 -11.01 14.80
N GLY A 375 -0.90 -11.86 14.07
CA GLY A 375 -0.44 -12.46 12.83
C GLY A 375 -0.11 -11.43 11.74
N ALA A 376 -0.91 -10.36 11.65
CA ALA A 376 -0.67 -9.26 10.72
C ALA A 376 0.50 -8.35 11.15
N LEU A 377 0.66 -8.08 12.45
CA LEU A 377 1.82 -7.33 12.98
C LEU A 377 3.13 -8.11 12.83
N ILE A 378 3.09 -9.44 13.02
CA ILE A 378 4.22 -10.33 12.70
C ILE A 378 4.53 -10.23 11.21
N LEU A 379 3.52 -10.37 10.34
CA LEU A 379 3.70 -10.31 8.89
C LEU A 379 4.36 -9.00 8.44
N ILE A 380 3.90 -7.82 8.89
CA ILE A 380 4.54 -6.54 8.51
C ILE A 380 5.88 -6.26 9.20
N SER A 381 6.35 -7.15 10.08
CA SER A 381 7.66 -7.03 10.74
C SER A 381 8.63 -8.18 10.44
N THR A 382 8.34 -9.03 9.45
CA THR A 382 9.32 -9.96 8.88
C THR A 382 10.07 -9.33 7.70
N PRO A 383 11.42 -9.41 7.63
CA PRO A 383 12.23 -8.83 6.57
C PRO A 383 11.76 -9.17 5.16
N TYR A 384 11.33 -10.42 4.92
CA TYR A 384 10.74 -10.78 3.64
C TYR A 384 9.57 -9.90 3.25
N TRP A 385 8.63 -9.67 4.16
CA TRP A 385 7.45 -8.90 3.82
C TRP A 385 7.76 -7.41 3.73
N PHE A 386 8.55 -6.85 4.66
CA PHE A 386 8.80 -5.41 4.63
C PHE A 386 9.78 -4.99 3.53
N PHE A 387 10.87 -5.72 3.27
CA PHE A 387 11.77 -5.38 2.16
C PHE A 387 11.11 -5.53 0.79
N LEU A 388 10.42 -6.64 0.50
CA LEU A 388 9.70 -6.82 -0.78
C LEU A 388 8.45 -5.93 -0.91
N SER A 389 8.01 -5.27 0.17
CA SER A 389 6.99 -4.18 0.08
C SER A 389 7.56 -2.84 -0.38
N HIS A 390 8.89 -2.70 -0.47
CA HIS A 390 9.60 -1.50 -0.92
C HIS A 390 10.38 -1.75 -2.21
N GLN A 391 10.14 -2.86 -2.91
CA GLN A 391 10.86 -3.25 -4.11
C GLN A 391 9.92 -3.29 -5.32
N THR A 392 10.27 -2.61 -6.41
CA THR A 392 9.43 -2.48 -7.61
C THR A 392 9.52 -3.70 -8.53
N MET A 393 9.16 -4.86 -7.98
CA MET A 393 9.21 -6.17 -8.65
C MET A 393 7.90 -6.93 -8.54
N THR A 394 7.63 -7.77 -9.56
CA THR A 394 6.39 -8.55 -9.71
C THR A 394 6.04 -9.47 -8.53
N ASP A 395 6.97 -9.71 -7.60
CA ASP A 395 6.79 -10.50 -6.39
C ASP A 395 5.70 -9.99 -5.45
N MET A 396 5.65 -8.70 -5.14
CA MET A 396 4.60 -8.18 -4.25
C MET A 396 3.26 -7.95 -4.97
N PRO A 397 3.21 -7.52 -6.25
CA PRO A 397 2.03 -7.65 -7.11
C PRO A 397 1.53 -9.09 -7.28
N TYR A 398 2.37 -10.11 -7.05
CA TYR A 398 1.97 -11.53 -6.98
C TYR A 398 1.45 -11.91 -5.59
N VAL A 399 2.22 -11.65 -4.53
CA VAL A 399 1.91 -12.17 -3.18
C VAL A 399 0.87 -11.31 -2.42
N GLY A 400 0.77 -10.01 -2.68
CA GLY A 400 -0.28 -9.16 -2.11
C GLY A 400 -1.70 -9.64 -2.50
N PRO A 401 -2.01 -9.82 -3.79
CA PRO A 401 -3.29 -10.38 -4.23
C PRO A 401 -3.44 -11.86 -3.83
N LEU A 402 -2.36 -12.65 -3.77
CA LEU A 402 -2.42 -14.01 -3.21
C LEU A 402 -2.88 -14.01 -1.74
N ALA A 403 -2.33 -13.12 -0.91
CA ALA A 403 -2.72 -12.97 0.49
C ALA A 403 -4.17 -12.47 0.62
N ALA A 404 -4.61 -11.56 -0.26
CA ALA A 404 -6.01 -11.16 -0.34
C ALA A 404 -6.93 -12.31 -0.78
N ALA A 405 -6.52 -13.13 -1.75
CA ALA A 405 -7.27 -14.30 -2.20
C ALA A 405 -7.45 -15.31 -1.04
N MET A 406 -6.38 -15.60 -0.31
CA MET A 406 -6.42 -16.48 0.87
C MET A 406 -7.26 -15.89 2.01
N GLY A 407 -7.22 -14.57 2.21
CA GLY A 407 -8.11 -13.86 3.13
C GLY A 407 -9.59 -13.97 2.75
N PHE A 408 -9.91 -13.86 1.46
CA PHE A 408 -11.26 -14.11 0.95
C PHE A 408 -11.68 -15.58 1.02
N LEU A 409 -10.78 -16.54 0.80
CA LEU A 409 -11.05 -17.97 1.01
C LEU A 409 -11.34 -18.27 2.49
N LEU A 410 -10.59 -17.67 3.43
CA LEU A 410 -10.91 -17.73 4.85
C LEU A 410 -12.31 -17.15 5.13
N LEU A 411 -12.67 -15.99 4.59
CA LEU A 411 -14.03 -15.44 4.74
C LEU A 411 -15.10 -16.36 4.12
N ALA A 412 -14.83 -17.00 2.98
CA ALA A 412 -15.75 -17.91 2.32
C ALA A 412 -16.03 -19.17 3.15
N VAL A 413 -15.01 -19.82 3.73
CA VAL A 413 -15.20 -21.09 4.48
C VAL A 413 -15.83 -20.92 5.87
N HIS A 414 -15.96 -19.69 6.39
CA HIS A 414 -16.69 -19.38 7.63
C HIS A 414 -18.02 -18.63 7.40
N ALA A 415 -18.30 -18.17 6.18
CA ALA A 415 -19.59 -17.57 5.83
C ALA A 415 -20.70 -18.64 5.82
N LYS A 416 -21.89 -18.30 6.31
CA LYS A 416 -23.04 -19.22 6.22
C LYS A 416 -23.60 -19.25 4.80
N GLU A 417 -24.15 -20.38 4.38
CA GLU A 417 -24.64 -20.60 3.01
C GLU A 417 -25.85 -19.73 2.64
N ASP A 418 -26.65 -19.36 3.64
CA ASP A 418 -27.84 -18.49 3.59
C ASP A 418 -27.51 -16.99 3.72
N GLN A 419 -26.32 -16.64 4.21
CA GLN A 419 -26.00 -15.26 4.59
C GLN A 419 -25.91 -14.33 3.38
N LEU A 420 -26.84 -13.38 3.30
CA LEU A 420 -26.88 -12.36 2.25
C LEU A 420 -25.97 -11.16 2.58
N ALA A 421 -25.50 -10.49 1.54
CA ALA A 421 -24.74 -9.26 1.63
C ALA A 421 -25.62 -8.11 2.14
N GLN A 422 -25.13 -7.37 3.13
CA GLN A 422 -25.81 -6.19 3.65
C GLN A 422 -25.80 -5.04 2.63
N ASP A 423 -26.96 -4.41 2.47
CA ASP A 423 -27.17 -3.20 1.67
C ASP A 423 -26.90 -1.92 2.48
N TYR A 424 -26.28 -0.94 1.84
CA TYR A 424 -25.88 0.35 2.39
C TYR A 424 -26.37 1.48 1.49
N THR A 425 -27.35 2.26 1.94
CA THR A 425 -27.98 3.31 1.13
C THR A 425 -27.36 4.69 1.36
N LEU A 426 -26.63 5.18 0.36
CA LEU A 426 -26.26 6.58 0.20
C LEU A 426 -27.50 7.41 -0.19
N ARG A 427 -27.63 8.60 0.41
CA ARG A 427 -28.54 9.66 -0.06
C ARG A 427 -27.70 10.81 -0.61
N LEU A 428 -27.96 11.19 -1.86
CA LEU A 428 -27.22 12.21 -2.62
C LEU A 428 -28.24 13.19 -3.19
N GLY A 429 -28.59 14.22 -2.40
CA GLY A 429 -29.76 15.05 -2.67
C GLY A 429 -31.05 14.21 -2.67
N SER A 430 -31.81 14.27 -3.75
CA SER A 430 -32.98 13.43 -4.01
C SER A 430 -32.64 11.97 -4.36
N ALA A 431 -31.44 11.71 -4.90
CA ALA A 431 -31.05 10.38 -5.35
C ALA A 431 -30.73 9.44 -4.18
N ARG A 432 -31.07 8.15 -4.34
CA ARG A 432 -30.72 7.07 -3.41
C ARG A 432 -29.90 6.03 -4.15
N ILE A 433 -28.68 5.78 -3.70
CA ILE A 433 -27.80 4.73 -4.26
C ILE A 433 -27.58 3.68 -3.19
N THR A 434 -27.97 2.43 -3.45
CA THR A 434 -27.71 1.30 -2.54
C THR A 434 -26.50 0.50 -3.03
N LEU A 435 -25.47 0.44 -2.20
CA LEU A 435 -24.24 -0.32 -2.45
C LEU A 435 -24.16 -1.52 -1.50
N ASN A 436 -23.47 -2.59 -1.92
CA ASN A 436 -23.21 -3.77 -1.12
C ASN A 436 -21.94 -4.50 -1.64
N ALA A 437 -21.64 -5.67 -1.08
CA ALA A 437 -20.47 -6.46 -1.48
C ALA A 437 -20.46 -6.86 -2.98
N TRP A 438 -21.63 -6.99 -3.63
CA TRP A 438 -21.71 -7.22 -5.09
C TRP A 438 -21.20 -5.99 -5.86
N HIS A 439 -21.66 -4.79 -5.49
CA HIS A 439 -21.24 -3.55 -6.15
C HIS A 439 -19.74 -3.27 -5.99
N LEU A 440 -19.15 -3.60 -4.82
CA LEU A 440 -17.71 -3.49 -4.60
C LEU A 440 -16.92 -4.48 -5.46
N LEU A 441 -17.34 -5.75 -5.50
CA LEU A 441 -16.70 -6.79 -6.30
C LEU A 441 -16.75 -6.48 -7.80
N PHE A 442 -17.94 -6.25 -8.36
CA PHE A 442 -18.11 -6.03 -9.79
C PHE A 442 -17.68 -4.63 -10.22
N GLY A 443 -17.68 -3.65 -9.30
CA GLY A 443 -16.99 -2.37 -9.49
C GLY A 443 -15.48 -2.56 -9.67
N ALA A 444 -14.84 -3.40 -8.86
CA ALA A 444 -13.42 -3.73 -9.03
C ALA A 444 -13.14 -4.49 -10.34
N VAL A 445 -14.01 -5.43 -10.75
CA VAL A 445 -13.89 -6.08 -12.09
C VAL A 445 -14.02 -5.04 -13.21
N LEU A 446 -14.99 -4.11 -13.12
CA LEU A 446 -15.16 -3.04 -14.12
C LEU A 446 -13.94 -2.13 -14.18
N MET A 447 -13.37 -1.74 -13.04
CA MET A 447 -12.13 -0.94 -12.99
C MET A 447 -10.92 -1.61 -13.64
N LEU A 448 -10.91 -2.95 -13.72
CA LEU A 448 -9.83 -3.72 -14.34
C LEU A 448 -10.10 -4.06 -15.82
N ALA A 449 -11.33 -4.39 -16.17
CA ALA A 449 -11.69 -4.86 -17.51
C ALA A 449 -12.11 -3.72 -18.46
N LEU A 450 -12.79 -2.68 -17.97
CA LEU A 450 -13.28 -1.60 -18.83
C LEU A 450 -12.13 -0.77 -19.45
N PRO A 451 -11.04 -0.39 -18.74
CA PRO A 451 -9.92 0.30 -19.36
C PRO A 451 -9.24 -0.54 -20.46
N GLN A 452 -9.12 -1.86 -20.26
CA GLN A 452 -8.60 -2.78 -21.28
C GLN A 452 -9.50 -2.78 -22.53
N ILE A 453 -10.81 -2.93 -22.36
CA ILE A 453 -11.78 -2.90 -23.47
C ILE A 453 -11.73 -1.57 -24.22
N LEU A 454 -11.74 -0.44 -23.51
CA LEU A 454 -11.68 0.89 -24.12
C LEU A 454 -10.37 1.13 -24.88
N TYR A 455 -9.23 0.76 -24.30
CA TYR A 455 -7.93 0.85 -24.98
C TYR A 455 -7.90 0.02 -26.25
N LEU A 456 -8.37 -1.24 -26.19
CA LEU A 456 -8.43 -2.12 -27.36
C LEU A 456 -9.40 -1.63 -28.45
N VAL A 457 -10.51 -0.96 -28.10
CA VAL A 457 -11.35 -0.25 -29.09
C VAL A 457 -10.58 0.90 -29.73
N SER A 458 -9.86 1.71 -28.96
CA SER A 458 -9.07 2.84 -29.50
C SER A 458 -7.86 2.42 -30.35
N ARG A 459 -7.33 1.19 -30.18
CA ARG A 459 -6.13 0.72 -30.90
C ARG A 459 -6.26 0.64 -32.43
N ASN A 460 -7.49 0.73 -32.97
CA ASN A 460 -7.74 0.80 -34.41
C ASN A 460 -8.09 2.22 -34.92
N LEU A 461 -7.95 3.25 -34.09
CA LEU A 461 -8.37 4.62 -34.38
C LEU A 461 -7.40 5.66 -33.78
N THR A 462 -6.51 6.22 -34.61
CA THR A 462 -5.58 7.28 -34.19
C THR A 462 -6.22 8.66 -34.37
N LEU A 463 -6.12 9.54 -33.37
CA LEU A 463 -6.42 10.97 -33.52
C LEU A 463 -5.18 11.71 -34.02
N ILE A 464 -5.26 12.28 -35.21
CA ILE A 464 -4.26 13.22 -35.73
C ILE A 464 -4.73 14.63 -35.35
N THR A 465 -3.91 15.38 -34.61
CA THR A 465 -4.26 16.73 -34.12
C THR A 465 -3.82 17.87 -35.03
N GLU A 466 -2.89 17.63 -35.96
CA GLU A 466 -2.23 18.68 -36.76
C GLU A 466 -2.06 18.27 -38.24
N GLY A 467 -1.97 19.26 -39.12
CA GLY A 467 -1.70 19.09 -40.55
C GLY A 467 -2.90 18.73 -41.43
N PRO A 468 -2.70 18.51 -42.75
CA PRO A 468 -3.77 18.33 -43.75
C PRO A 468 -4.60 17.02 -43.65
N GLY A 469 -4.53 16.32 -42.52
CA GLY A 469 -5.28 15.09 -42.22
C GLY A 469 -5.75 15.03 -40.77
N ALA A 470 -5.88 16.17 -40.10
CA ALA A 470 -6.33 16.24 -38.71
C ALA A 470 -7.77 15.70 -38.56
N GLY A 471 -7.98 14.87 -37.54
CA GLY A 471 -9.19 14.06 -37.34
C GLY A 471 -8.87 12.63 -36.91
N PHE A 472 -9.89 11.79 -36.80
CA PHE A 472 -9.73 10.38 -36.47
C PHE A 472 -9.48 9.54 -37.74
N VAL A 473 -8.34 8.86 -37.79
CA VAL A 473 -7.94 7.95 -38.88
C VAL A 473 -8.05 6.50 -38.39
N ALA A 474 -8.94 5.74 -39.02
CA ALA A 474 -9.08 4.30 -38.78
C ALA A 474 -7.96 3.52 -39.48
N HIS A 475 -7.40 2.52 -38.79
CA HIS A 475 -6.33 1.67 -39.33
C HIS A 475 -6.33 0.27 -38.71
N LEU A 476 -5.69 -0.67 -39.40
CA LEU A 476 -5.31 -1.95 -38.77
C LEU A 476 -4.23 -1.70 -37.70
N ASP A 477 -4.18 -2.54 -36.68
CA ASP A 477 -3.24 -2.37 -35.58
C ASP A 477 -1.79 -2.48 -36.07
N HIS A 478 -0.98 -1.54 -35.61
CA HIS A 478 0.46 -1.46 -35.87
C HIS A 478 1.10 -0.74 -34.67
N PHE A 479 2.33 -1.09 -34.34
CA PHE A 479 2.98 -0.66 -33.10
C PHE A 479 4.45 -0.35 -33.36
N SER A 480 5.07 0.45 -32.48
CA SER A 480 6.47 0.86 -32.65
C SER A 480 7.42 -0.22 -32.13
N ALA A 481 8.46 -0.54 -32.88
CA ALA A 481 9.68 -1.17 -32.39
C ALA A 481 10.77 -0.10 -32.19
N GLY A 482 11.76 -0.35 -31.35
CA GLY A 482 12.76 0.64 -30.93
C GLY A 482 12.34 1.42 -29.68
N SER A 483 13.33 2.03 -29.02
CA SER A 483 13.14 2.80 -27.79
C SER A 483 12.59 4.20 -28.08
N GLY A 484 11.63 4.66 -27.26
CA GLY A 484 10.96 5.94 -27.44
C GLY A 484 11.82 7.18 -27.18
N GLY A 485 11.26 8.37 -27.46
CA GLY A 485 11.85 9.66 -27.08
C GLY A 485 13.13 10.05 -27.83
N GLY A 486 13.34 9.52 -29.04
CA GLY A 486 14.51 9.84 -29.88
C GLY A 486 15.73 8.92 -29.70
N ASN A 487 15.62 7.88 -28.88
CA ASN A 487 16.69 6.90 -28.60
C ASN A 487 17.02 5.91 -29.75
N CYS A 488 16.40 6.10 -30.91
CA CYS A 488 16.39 5.20 -32.05
C CYS A 488 17.79 4.95 -32.62
N GLY A 489 18.32 3.73 -32.49
CA GLY A 489 19.58 3.32 -33.10
C GLY A 489 20.87 3.81 -32.41
N LEU A 490 20.78 4.37 -31.20
CA LEU A 490 21.97 4.58 -30.35
C LEU A 490 22.67 3.23 -30.07
N PRO A 491 24.00 3.17 -29.83
CA PRO A 491 24.70 1.92 -29.51
C PRO A 491 24.08 1.20 -28.30
N GLY A 492 23.43 0.05 -28.53
CA GLY A 492 22.68 -0.70 -27.50
C GLY A 492 21.14 -0.58 -27.59
N ASN A 493 20.62 0.27 -28.47
CA ASN A 493 19.19 0.45 -28.75
C ASN A 493 18.87 0.03 -30.19
N GLN A 494 17.77 -0.71 -30.41
CA GLN A 494 17.34 -1.03 -31.78
C GLN A 494 16.84 0.21 -32.54
N GLY A 495 17.12 0.27 -33.85
CA GLY A 495 16.57 1.29 -34.76
C GLY A 495 15.04 1.23 -34.85
N CYS A 496 14.38 2.37 -34.67
CA CYS A 496 12.93 2.45 -34.60
C CYS A 496 12.26 2.19 -35.96
N HIS A 497 11.19 1.41 -35.94
CA HIS A 497 10.38 1.11 -37.13
C HIS A 497 8.94 0.74 -36.74
N LYS A 498 8.01 0.84 -37.68
CA LYS A 498 6.64 0.33 -37.49
C LYS A 498 6.65 -1.20 -37.64
N ALA A 499 6.20 -1.90 -36.61
CA ALA A 499 5.92 -3.32 -36.62
C ALA A 499 4.42 -3.57 -36.89
N LEU A 500 4.14 -4.70 -37.54
CA LEU A 500 2.79 -5.22 -37.79
C LEU A 500 2.57 -6.49 -36.95
N PRO A 501 1.34 -6.77 -36.50
CA PRO A 501 1.02 -7.99 -35.77
C PRO A 501 1.20 -9.24 -36.65
N VAL A 502 1.81 -10.29 -36.11
CA VAL A 502 1.95 -11.61 -36.74
C VAL A 502 0.60 -12.17 -37.21
N TYR A 503 -0.47 -11.91 -36.45
CA TYR A 503 -1.84 -12.32 -36.76
C TYR A 503 -2.75 -11.10 -37.01
N GLY A 504 -2.41 -10.31 -38.03
CA GLY A 504 -3.08 -9.05 -38.39
C GLY A 504 -4.40 -9.14 -39.17
N GLN A 505 -5.08 -10.29 -39.21
CA GLN A 505 -6.33 -10.46 -39.98
C GLN A 505 -7.44 -9.48 -39.50
N PRO A 506 -8.36 -9.01 -40.38
CA PRO A 506 -9.38 -8.03 -40.01
C PRO A 506 -10.30 -8.43 -38.85
N TRP A 507 -10.55 -9.73 -38.66
CA TRP A 507 -11.38 -10.26 -37.58
C TRP A 507 -10.61 -10.53 -36.26
N LEU A 508 -9.28 -10.38 -36.26
CA LEU A 508 -8.42 -10.49 -35.06
C LEU A 508 -7.92 -9.13 -34.56
N GLN A 509 -8.48 -8.04 -35.10
CA GLN A 509 -8.12 -6.67 -34.71
C GLN A 509 -8.50 -6.37 -33.24
N PRO A 510 -7.72 -5.53 -32.53
CA PRO A 510 -7.98 -5.15 -31.14
C PRO A 510 -9.42 -4.76 -30.84
N ALA A 511 -10.04 -3.91 -31.68
CA ALA A 511 -11.41 -3.46 -31.48
C ALA A 511 -12.45 -4.58 -31.63
N VAL A 512 -12.22 -5.56 -32.52
CA VAL A 512 -13.12 -6.72 -32.70
C VAL A 512 -13.05 -7.63 -31.47
N LEU A 513 -11.84 -7.86 -30.95
CA LEU A 513 -11.64 -8.68 -29.75
C LEU A 513 -12.13 -7.97 -28.48
N ALA A 514 -12.08 -6.64 -28.44
CA ALA A 514 -12.69 -5.85 -27.37
C ALA A 514 -14.21 -6.08 -27.26
N LEU A 515 -14.92 -6.29 -28.38
CA LEU A 515 -16.34 -6.67 -28.38
C LEU A 515 -16.55 -8.05 -27.75
N ALA A 516 -15.68 -9.03 -28.05
CA ALA A 516 -15.75 -10.36 -27.43
C ALA A 516 -15.56 -10.29 -25.90
N TRP A 517 -14.56 -9.53 -25.43
CA TRP A 517 -14.34 -9.30 -24.00
C TRP A 517 -15.49 -8.54 -23.34
N ALA A 518 -16.08 -7.55 -24.02
CA ALA A 518 -17.26 -6.84 -23.56
C ALA A 518 -18.49 -7.76 -23.46
N VAL A 519 -18.67 -8.71 -24.37
CA VAL A 519 -19.72 -9.75 -24.28
C VAL A 519 -19.46 -10.69 -23.10
N CYS A 520 -18.24 -11.17 -22.88
CA CYS A 520 -17.91 -11.99 -21.71
C CYS A 520 -18.19 -11.26 -20.38
N LEU A 521 -17.80 -9.99 -20.28
CA LEU A 521 -18.07 -9.11 -19.15
C LEU A 521 -19.58 -8.87 -18.96
N MET A 522 -20.31 -8.58 -20.03
CA MET A 522 -21.76 -8.38 -20.00
C MET A 522 -22.49 -9.64 -19.54
N VAL A 523 -22.16 -10.81 -20.10
CA VAL A 523 -22.73 -12.11 -19.70
C VAL A 523 -22.51 -12.36 -18.22
N MET A 524 -21.27 -12.19 -17.73
CA MET A 524 -20.96 -12.35 -16.31
C MET A 524 -21.79 -11.40 -15.41
N LEU A 525 -21.88 -10.13 -15.77
CA LEU A 525 -22.66 -9.14 -15.03
C LEU A 525 -24.16 -9.47 -15.05
N VAL A 526 -24.74 -9.83 -16.21
CA VAL A 526 -26.17 -10.14 -16.36
C VAL A 526 -26.58 -11.42 -15.63
N TRP A 527 -25.72 -12.44 -15.61
CA TRP A 527 -25.98 -13.67 -14.85
C TRP A 527 -25.81 -13.47 -13.35
N LEU A 528 -24.77 -12.75 -12.92
CA LEU A 528 -24.45 -12.56 -11.51
C LEU A 528 -25.19 -11.37 -10.86
N ARG A 529 -25.91 -10.52 -11.60
CA ARG A 529 -26.62 -9.32 -11.07
C ARG A 529 -27.52 -9.55 -9.85
N LYS A 530 -28.11 -10.74 -9.73
CA LYS A 530 -28.97 -11.15 -8.61
C LYS A 530 -28.23 -11.90 -7.49
N GLU A 531 -26.95 -12.23 -7.63
CA GLU A 531 -26.22 -12.95 -6.60
C GLU A 531 -25.95 -12.05 -5.38
N ARG A 532 -26.32 -12.54 -4.19
CA ARG A 532 -26.21 -11.79 -2.93
C ARG A 532 -25.63 -12.63 -1.80
N ARG A 533 -25.43 -13.94 -1.96
CA ARG A 533 -24.87 -14.80 -0.90
C ARG A 533 -23.40 -14.49 -0.67
N LEU A 534 -23.03 -14.12 0.56
CA LEU A 534 -21.67 -13.70 0.91
C LEU A 534 -20.63 -14.79 0.64
N VAL A 535 -20.93 -16.06 0.92
CA VAL A 535 -20.02 -17.19 0.61
C VAL A 535 -19.59 -17.20 -0.87
N ARG A 536 -20.52 -16.92 -1.80
CA ARG A 536 -20.23 -16.87 -3.24
C ARG A 536 -19.50 -15.59 -3.64
N LEU A 537 -19.87 -14.45 -3.07
CA LEU A 537 -19.18 -13.19 -3.31
C LEU A 537 -17.73 -13.22 -2.80
N TYR A 538 -17.46 -13.89 -1.68
CA TYR A 538 -16.10 -14.12 -1.19
C TYR A 538 -15.30 -15.08 -2.08
N PHE A 539 -15.89 -16.18 -2.59
CA PHE A 539 -15.20 -17.01 -3.58
C PHE A 539 -14.88 -16.23 -4.86
N LEU A 540 -15.83 -15.46 -5.41
CA LEU A 540 -15.60 -14.62 -6.59
C LEU A 540 -14.54 -13.52 -6.34
N ALA A 541 -14.48 -12.95 -5.14
CA ALA A 541 -13.42 -12.02 -4.75
C ALA A 541 -12.06 -12.71 -4.65
N ALA A 542 -11.99 -13.93 -4.08
CA ALA A 542 -10.78 -14.75 -4.08
C ALA A 542 -10.31 -15.07 -5.50
N TRP A 543 -11.24 -15.35 -6.43
CA TRP A 543 -10.95 -15.61 -7.84
C TRP A 543 -10.48 -14.39 -8.60
N LEU A 544 -11.03 -13.20 -8.33
CA LEU A 544 -10.51 -11.95 -8.88
C LEU A 544 -9.07 -11.69 -8.41
N MET A 545 -8.80 -11.86 -7.11
CA MET A 545 -7.44 -11.71 -6.55
C MET A 545 -6.47 -12.80 -7.06
N THR A 546 -6.94 -14.02 -7.29
CA THR A 546 -6.19 -15.13 -7.92
C THR A 546 -5.82 -14.78 -9.37
N ALA A 547 -6.75 -14.22 -10.14
CA ALA A 547 -6.50 -13.78 -11.51
C ALA A 547 -5.45 -12.65 -11.56
N LEU A 548 -5.53 -11.67 -10.66
CA LEU A 548 -4.50 -10.61 -10.54
C LEU A 548 -3.13 -11.17 -10.12
N SER A 549 -3.09 -12.09 -9.15
CA SER A 549 -1.88 -12.77 -8.72
C SER A 549 -1.20 -13.52 -9.89
N ALA A 550 -2.00 -14.16 -10.76
CA ALA A 550 -1.51 -14.79 -11.98
C ALA A 550 -1.13 -13.79 -13.08
N MET A 551 -1.79 -12.62 -13.14
CA MET A 551 -1.47 -11.51 -14.04
C MET A 551 -0.20 -10.73 -13.63
N ALA A 552 0.36 -11.01 -12.45
CA ALA A 552 1.64 -10.48 -11.98
C ALA A 552 2.84 -11.40 -12.29
N LYS A 553 2.75 -12.68 -11.92
CA LYS A 553 3.90 -13.62 -11.97
C LYS A 553 3.56 -15.00 -12.56
N GLY A 554 2.40 -15.16 -13.20
CA GLY A 554 2.03 -16.36 -13.95
C GLY A 554 1.49 -17.50 -13.09
N ALA A 555 1.77 -18.74 -13.48
CA ALA A 555 1.14 -19.95 -12.92
C ALA A 555 1.13 -20.05 -11.37
N PRO A 556 2.18 -19.65 -10.61
CA PRO A 556 2.15 -19.69 -9.14
C PRO A 556 1.01 -18.88 -8.49
N GLY A 557 0.49 -17.85 -9.18
CA GLY A 557 -0.70 -17.08 -8.74
C GLY A 557 -2.01 -17.83 -8.87
N LEU A 558 -2.11 -18.73 -9.85
CA LEU A 558 -3.28 -19.56 -10.11
C LEU A 558 -3.24 -20.89 -9.33
N VAL A 559 -2.09 -21.56 -9.34
CA VAL A 559 -1.93 -22.91 -8.79
C VAL A 559 -2.06 -22.91 -7.26
N LEU A 560 -1.42 -21.98 -6.56
CA LEU A 560 -1.32 -22.05 -5.10
C LEU A 560 -2.66 -21.84 -4.37
N PRO A 561 -3.56 -20.90 -4.75
CA PRO A 561 -4.92 -20.83 -4.21
C PRO A 561 -5.73 -22.12 -4.44
N LEU A 562 -5.69 -22.66 -5.66
CA LEU A 562 -6.45 -23.84 -6.06
C LEU A 562 -5.98 -25.10 -5.33
N ALA A 563 -4.67 -25.34 -5.26
CA ALA A 563 -4.08 -26.45 -4.51
C ALA A 563 -4.40 -26.35 -3.00
N THR A 564 -4.32 -25.14 -2.44
CA THR A 564 -4.62 -24.88 -1.02
C THR A 564 -6.07 -25.19 -0.66
N ILE A 565 -7.04 -24.69 -1.43
CA ILE A 565 -8.46 -24.94 -1.15
C ILE A 565 -8.86 -26.38 -1.45
N ALA A 566 -8.26 -27.03 -2.45
CA ALA A 566 -8.46 -28.45 -2.73
C ALA A 566 -7.95 -29.33 -1.56
N ALA A 567 -6.72 -29.09 -1.09
CA ALA A 567 -6.16 -29.78 0.08
C ALA A 567 -7.03 -29.56 1.34
N TYR A 568 -7.50 -28.33 1.57
CA TYR A 568 -8.43 -28.03 2.65
C TYR A 568 -9.75 -28.82 2.54
N ILE A 569 -10.37 -28.89 1.35
CA ILE A 569 -11.61 -29.64 1.13
C ILE A 569 -11.40 -31.14 1.36
N VAL A 570 -10.27 -31.71 0.93
CA VAL A 570 -9.91 -33.12 1.16
C VAL A 570 -9.71 -33.40 2.66
N VAL A 571 -8.88 -32.62 3.35
CA VAL A 571 -8.57 -32.81 4.78
C VAL A 571 -9.80 -32.61 5.66
N THR A 572 -10.61 -31.58 5.40
CA THR A 572 -11.83 -31.30 6.19
C THR A 572 -13.06 -32.08 5.72
N ARG A 573 -12.97 -32.81 4.60
CA ARG A 573 -14.05 -33.55 3.92
C ARG A 573 -15.28 -32.69 3.59
N ARG A 574 -15.10 -31.37 3.40
CA ARG A 574 -16.17 -30.37 3.15
C ARG A 574 -16.59 -30.27 1.67
N TRP A 575 -17.01 -31.38 1.09
CA TRP A 575 -17.37 -31.45 -0.34
C TRP A 575 -18.50 -30.50 -0.78
N SER A 576 -19.34 -30.01 0.15
CA SER A 576 -20.39 -29.02 -0.17
C SER A 576 -19.82 -27.72 -0.75
N LEU A 577 -18.62 -27.29 -0.32
CA LEU A 577 -18.00 -26.02 -0.74
C LEU A 577 -17.84 -25.90 -2.26
N LEU A 578 -17.66 -27.02 -2.98
CA LEU A 578 -17.58 -27.06 -4.45
C LEU A 578 -18.81 -26.41 -5.13
N ARG A 579 -20.00 -26.48 -4.50
CA ARG A 579 -21.26 -25.87 -5.00
C ARG A 579 -21.31 -24.34 -4.85
N HIS A 580 -20.41 -23.78 -4.05
CA HIS A 580 -20.33 -22.35 -3.73
C HIS A 580 -19.07 -21.69 -4.32
N MET A 581 -18.02 -22.45 -4.58
CA MET A 581 -16.81 -21.99 -5.26
C MET A 581 -17.09 -21.37 -6.62
N GLY A 582 -18.05 -21.90 -7.39
CA GLY A 582 -18.44 -21.30 -8.68
C GLY A 582 -17.31 -21.30 -9.71
N LEU A 583 -16.55 -22.40 -9.82
CA LEU A 583 -15.39 -22.54 -10.71
C LEU A 583 -15.60 -22.08 -12.18
N PRO A 584 -16.78 -22.24 -12.82
CA PRO A 584 -17.02 -21.65 -14.15
C PRO A 584 -16.84 -20.12 -14.17
N TRP A 585 -17.21 -19.43 -13.09
CA TRP A 585 -17.01 -17.98 -12.96
C TRP A 585 -15.57 -17.60 -12.63
N PHE A 586 -14.76 -18.49 -12.05
CA PHE A 586 -13.30 -18.28 -11.97
C PHE A 586 -12.66 -18.28 -13.37
N VAL A 587 -13.09 -19.19 -14.25
CA VAL A 587 -12.67 -19.20 -15.66
C VAL A 587 -13.10 -17.89 -16.33
N VAL A 588 -14.37 -17.50 -16.24
CA VAL A 588 -14.87 -16.25 -16.85
C VAL A 588 -14.19 -14.99 -16.28
N LEU A 589 -13.92 -14.92 -14.98
CA LEU A 589 -13.14 -13.82 -14.39
C LEU A 589 -11.71 -13.76 -14.96
N THR A 590 -11.06 -14.92 -15.13
CA THR A 590 -9.71 -15.00 -15.73
C THR A 590 -9.73 -14.58 -17.21
N LEU A 591 -10.75 -15.00 -17.97
CA LEU A 591 -10.99 -14.58 -19.35
C LEU A 591 -11.20 -13.06 -19.47
N VAL A 592 -11.95 -12.45 -18.55
CA VAL A 592 -12.33 -11.02 -18.60
C VAL A 592 -11.23 -10.10 -18.07
N VAL A 593 -10.44 -10.54 -17.08
CA VAL A 593 -9.45 -9.67 -16.39
C VAL A 593 -8.03 -9.86 -16.91
N ALA A 594 -7.60 -11.10 -17.14
CA ALA A 594 -6.20 -11.40 -17.45
C ALA A 594 -5.94 -11.72 -18.93
N MET A 595 -6.80 -12.53 -19.56
CA MET A 595 -6.59 -12.98 -20.94
C MET A 595 -6.57 -11.91 -22.04
N PRO A 596 -7.19 -10.71 -21.92
CA PRO A 596 -7.16 -9.74 -23.01
C PRO A 596 -5.73 -9.34 -23.41
N TRP A 597 -4.84 -9.12 -22.43
CA TRP A 597 -3.43 -8.84 -22.72
C TRP A 597 -2.68 -10.05 -23.30
N TYR A 598 -2.84 -11.25 -22.73
CA TYR A 598 -2.15 -12.45 -23.23
C TYR A 598 -2.50 -12.76 -24.70
N VAL A 599 -3.77 -12.60 -25.08
CA VAL A 599 -4.23 -12.78 -26.46
C VAL A 599 -3.63 -11.72 -27.38
N GLN A 600 -3.64 -10.44 -26.98
CA GLN A 600 -3.09 -9.36 -27.81
C GLN A 600 -1.57 -9.46 -27.99
N MET A 601 -0.84 -9.90 -26.95
CA MET A 601 0.59 -10.21 -27.07
C MET A 601 0.85 -11.36 -28.05
N TYR A 602 0.08 -12.45 -27.99
CA TYR A 602 0.23 -13.55 -28.94
C TYR A 602 -0.13 -13.13 -30.38
N LEU A 603 -1.15 -12.29 -30.57
CA LEU A 603 -1.53 -11.80 -31.90
C LEU A 603 -0.47 -10.87 -32.50
N ARG A 604 0.18 -10.05 -31.67
CA ARG A 604 1.26 -9.16 -32.10
C ARG A 604 2.58 -9.88 -32.35
N HIS A 605 3.00 -10.74 -31.41
CA HIS A 605 4.37 -11.29 -31.35
C HIS A 605 4.48 -12.78 -31.72
N GLY A 606 3.35 -13.49 -31.84
CA GLY A 606 3.30 -14.89 -32.23
C GLY A 606 3.89 -15.88 -31.23
N ALA A 607 4.29 -17.05 -31.73
CA ALA A 607 4.88 -18.13 -30.94
C ALA A 607 6.08 -17.71 -30.07
N PRO A 608 7.03 -16.85 -30.50
CA PRO A 608 8.15 -16.39 -29.67
C PRO A 608 7.77 -15.82 -28.30
N PHE A 609 6.63 -15.13 -28.20
CA PHE A 609 6.10 -14.64 -26.92
C PHE A 609 5.68 -15.79 -25.98
N THR A 610 4.93 -16.77 -26.49
CA THR A 610 4.52 -17.95 -25.69
C THR A 610 5.68 -18.89 -25.40
N ASP A 611 6.63 -19.03 -26.33
CA ASP A 611 7.85 -19.82 -26.15
C ASP A 611 8.71 -19.23 -25.04
N ARG A 612 8.79 -17.90 -24.96
CA ARG A 612 9.49 -17.24 -23.86
C ARG A 612 8.70 -17.26 -22.55
N LEU A 613 7.45 -16.79 -22.53
CA LEU A 613 6.71 -16.62 -21.28
C LEU A 613 6.21 -17.96 -20.71
N ILE A 614 5.48 -18.74 -21.50
CA ILE A 614 4.81 -19.96 -21.05
C ILE A 614 5.77 -21.14 -21.01
N PHE A 615 6.48 -21.41 -22.11
CA PHE A 615 7.30 -22.63 -22.20
C PHE A 615 8.67 -22.47 -21.54
N HIS A 616 9.38 -21.35 -21.71
CA HIS A 616 10.67 -21.11 -21.06
C HIS A 616 10.52 -20.61 -19.62
N ASP A 617 9.89 -19.44 -19.41
CA ASP A 617 9.92 -18.74 -18.13
C ASP A 617 8.91 -19.25 -17.09
N MET A 618 7.90 -20.02 -17.50
CA MET A 618 6.98 -20.71 -16.58
C MET A 618 7.24 -22.22 -16.52
N PHE A 619 7.18 -22.95 -17.64
CA PHE A 619 7.33 -24.42 -17.62
C PHE A 619 8.79 -24.88 -17.41
N LYS A 620 9.75 -24.47 -18.25
CA LYS A 620 11.14 -24.92 -18.10
C LYS A 620 11.75 -24.44 -16.78
N ARG A 621 11.52 -23.19 -16.32
CA ARG A 621 12.02 -22.77 -14.98
C ARG A 621 11.48 -23.63 -13.82
N ALA A 622 10.27 -24.17 -13.92
CA ALA A 622 9.70 -25.04 -12.90
C ALA A 622 10.35 -26.44 -12.88
N PHE A 623 10.54 -27.04 -14.06
CA PHE A 623 10.92 -28.46 -14.22
C PHE A 623 12.34 -28.71 -14.73
N VAL A 624 13.13 -27.67 -15.00
CA VAL A 624 14.49 -27.72 -15.56
C VAL A 624 15.37 -26.65 -14.88
N HIS A 625 16.68 -26.90 -14.79
CA HIS A 625 17.66 -25.87 -14.45
C HIS A 625 17.82 -24.90 -15.62
N VAL A 626 17.29 -23.67 -15.47
CA VAL A 626 17.33 -22.62 -16.51
C VAL A 626 18.13 -21.40 -16.06
N HIS A 627 18.26 -21.17 -14.75
CA HIS A 627 19.04 -20.07 -14.18
C HIS A 627 19.78 -20.50 -12.90
N ASP A 628 20.97 -21.07 -13.05
CA ASP A 628 21.87 -21.34 -11.93
C ASP A 628 22.55 -20.06 -11.44
N THR A 629 21.77 -19.21 -10.77
CA THR A 629 22.30 -18.09 -9.95
C THR A 629 22.91 -18.58 -8.63
N ASN A 630 22.64 -19.83 -8.26
CA ASN A 630 23.17 -20.55 -7.10
C ASN A 630 24.25 -21.58 -7.52
N SER A 631 25.07 -21.27 -8.53
CA SER A 631 26.02 -22.22 -9.15
C SER A 631 27.18 -22.54 -8.19
N GLY A 632 26.97 -23.57 -7.36
CA GLY A 632 27.88 -24.01 -6.28
C GLY A 632 27.27 -23.94 -4.88
N ASP A 633 26.08 -23.36 -4.71
CA ASP A 633 25.43 -23.19 -3.41
C ASP A 633 24.49 -24.37 -3.06
N ASP A 634 24.17 -24.52 -1.77
CA ASP A 634 23.24 -25.54 -1.26
C ASP A 634 21.79 -25.25 -1.68
N VAL A 635 21.38 -25.74 -2.85
CA VAL A 635 20.00 -25.69 -3.36
C VAL A 635 19.07 -26.78 -2.79
N SER A 636 19.44 -27.46 -1.70
CA SER A 636 18.62 -28.54 -1.11
C SER A 636 17.37 -28.02 -0.37
N PHE A 637 16.74 -28.90 0.42
CA PHE A 637 15.71 -28.55 1.41
C PHE A 637 16.20 -27.51 2.44
N ARG A 638 17.51 -27.46 2.70
CA ARG A 638 18.14 -26.52 3.66
C ARG A 638 18.08 -25.08 3.18
N TYR A 639 18.14 -24.82 1.87
CA TYR A 639 18.15 -23.48 1.28
C TYR A 639 17.04 -22.58 1.85
N TYR A 640 15.78 -22.99 1.68
CA TYR A 640 14.64 -22.21 2.10
C TYR A 640 14.45 -22.18 3.62
N ILE A 641 15.05 -23.10 4.38
CA ILE A 641 15.07 -23.03 5.85
C ILE A 641 16.00 -21.90 6.31
N TRP A 642 17.21 -21.77 5.75
CA TRP A 642 18.11 -20.65 6.04
C TRP A 642 17.52 -19.32 5.60
N GLN A 643 16.94 -19.27 4.40
CA GLN A 643 16.36 -18.05 3.85
C GLN A 643 15.09 -17.60 4.62
N LEU A 644 14.22 -18.53 5.07
CA LEU A 644 13.17 -18.23 6.07
C LEU A 644 13.77 -17.89 7.45
N GLY A 645 14.96 -18.38 7.76
CA GLY A 645 15.72 -18.06 8.96
C GLY A 645 15.88 -16.56 9.16
N TYR A 646 16.58 -15.91 8.23
CA TYR A 646 16.75 -14.45 8.21
C TYR A 646 15.43 -13.73 7.87
N GLY A 647 14.71 -14.25 6.88
CA GLY A 647 13.50 -13.62 6.34
C GLY A 647 12.31 -13.52 7.31
N LEU A 648 12.32 -14.27 8.41
CA LEU A 648 11.32 -14.23 9.49
C LEU A 648 11.83 -13.56 10.78
N PHE A 649 13.08 -13.10 10.85
CA PHE A 649 13.64 -12.51 12.08
C PHE A 649 12.86 -11.25 12.51
N PRO A 650 12.62 -10.99 13.81
CA PRO A 650 13.01 -11.78 14.99
C PRO A 650 12.05 -12.92 15.36
N TRP A 651 11.02 -13.18 14.55
CA TRP A 651 9.97 -14.15 14.84
C TRP A 651 10.33 -15.61 14.54
N THR A 652 11.45 -15.86 13.87
CA THR A 652 11.87 -17.17 13.32
C THR A 652 11.70 -18.34 14.30
N GLY A 653 12.13 -18.17 15.55
CA GLY A 653 12.01 -19.21 16.58
C GLY A 653 10.56 -19.54 16.96
N LEU A 654 9.67 -18.55 16.97
CA LEU A 654 8.23 -18.74 17.21
C LEU A 654 7.48 -19.21 15.95
N ALA A 655 8.02 -18.95 14.76
CA ALA A 655 7.42 -19.37 13.50
C ALA A 655 7.37 -20.90 13.37
N ALA A 656 8.47 -21.59 13.70
CA ALA A 656 8.49 -23.05 13.82
C ALA A 656 7.49 -23.56 14.87
N ALA A 657 7.36 -22.85 16.00
CA ALA A 657 6.40 -23.19 17.05
C ALA A 657 4.93 -23.03 16.63
N GLY A 658 4.62 -22.12 15.70
CA GLY A 658 3.29 -21.98 15.08
C GLY A 658 2.85 -23.27 14.36
N LEU A 659 3.74 -23.85 13.56
CA LEU A 659 3.52 -25.12 12.86
C LEU A 659 3.45 -26.31 13.83
N VAL A 660 4.39 -26.41 14.77
CA VAL A 660 4.44 -27.50 15.77
C VAL A 660 3.21 -27.46 16.69
N TRP A 661 2.72 -26.27 17.06
CA TRP A 661 1.48 -26.15 17.83
C TRP A 661 0.25 -26.58 17.01
N TRP A 662 0.16 -26.18 15.74
CA TRP A 662 -0.93 -26.61 14.86
C TRP A 662 -0.93 -28.14 14.68
N ALA A 663 0.24 -28.76 14.47
CA ALA A 663 0.38 -30.20 14.28
C ALA A 663 0.17 -31.05 15.56
N ARG A 664 0.09 -30.43 16.74
CA ARG A 664 -0.05 -31.12 18.05
C ARG A 664 -1.36 -30.81 18.79
N ARG A 665 -2.28 -30.08 18.16
CA ARG A 665 -3.62 -29.86 18.74
C ARG A 665 -4.42 -31.18 18.70
N PRO A 666 -5.23 -31.49 19.73
CA PRO A 666 -6.03 -32.70 19.72
C PRO A 666 -7.17 -32.60 18.69
N ASP A 667 -7.14 -33.47 17.69
CA ASP A 667 -8.20 -33.56 16.69
C ASP A 667 -9.46 -34.20 17.29
N HIS A 668 -10.55 -33.43 17.26
CA HIS A 668 -11.91 -33.96 17.37
C HIS A 668 -12.59 -33.71 16.03
N ASP A 669 -13.08 -34.74 15.34
CA ASP A 669 -13.61 -34.68 13.97
C ASP A 669 -14.69 -33.59 13.76
N ALA A 670 -15.47 -33.29 14.79
CA ALA A 670 -16.49 -32.25 14.77
C ALA A 670 -15.91 -30.82 14.57
N ARG A 671 -14.64 -30.57 14.93
CA ARG A 671 -14.01 -29.24 14.87
C ARG A 671 -13.31 -28.96 13.54
N LEU A 672 -12.67 -29.96 12.94
CA LEU A 672 -11.95 -29.84 11.66
C LEU A 672 -12.83 -29.26 10.54
N LYS A 673 -14.12 -29.58 10.55
CA LYS A 673 -15.10 -29.18 9.52
C LYS A 673 -15.41 -27.67 9.42
N ASN A 674 -14.84 -26.81 10.27
CA ASN A 674 -14.99 -25.35 10.14
C ASN A 674 -13.70 -24.58 10.47
N ASP A 675 -12.54 -25.24 10.47
CA ASP A 675 -11.31 -24.68 11.04
C ASP A 675 -10.41 -23.98 10.00
N GLY A 676 -10.43 -22.65 9.98
CA GLY A 676 -9.58 -21.85 9.10
C GLY A 676 -8.07 -22.04 9.26
N LEU A 677 -7.59 -22.54 10.41
CA LEU A 677 -6.16 -22.78 10.60
C LEU A 677 -5.66 -23.97 9.76
N VAL A 678 -6.55 -24.90 9.39
CA VAL A 678 -6.24 -25.95 8.41
C VAL A 678 -5.93 -25.34 7.04
N LEU A 679 -6.66 -24.29 6.61
CA LEU A 679 -6.39 -23.62 5.33
C LEU A 679 -5.01 -22.95 5.33
N LEU A 680 -4.61 -22.32 6.43
CA LEU A 680 -3.28 -21.72 6.59
C LEU A 680 -2.17 -22.78 6.58
N ALA A 681 -2.35 -23.91 7.26
CA ALA A 681 -1.38 -24.99 7.26
C ALA A 681 -1.26 -25.67 5.88
N MET A 682 -2.38 -25.87 5.18
CA MET A 682 -2.38 -26.39 3.80
C MET A 682 -1.72 -25.40 2.83
N TRP A 683 -1.91 -24.09 3.01
CA TRP A 683 -1.19 -23.06 2.23
C TRP A 683 0.32 -23.15 2.47
N PHE A 684 0.76 -23.20 3.73
CA PHE A 684 2.19 -23.34 4.04
C PHE A 684 2.78 -24.61 3.41
N ILE A 685 2.13 -25.77 3.57
CA ILE A 685 2.59 -27.06 3.05
C ILE A 685 2.63 -27.05 1.52
N ALA A 686 1.55 -26.60 0.86
CA ALA A 686 1.48 -26.54 -0.60
C ALA A 686 2.52 -25.58 -1.19
N GLY A 687 2.67 -24.39 -0.60
CA GLY A 687 3.64 -23.38 -1.05
C GLY A 687 5.08 -23.86 -0.83
N PHE A 688 5.42 -24.29 0.39
CA PHE A 688 6.78 -24.75 0.72
C PHE A 688 7.16 -25.98 -0.12
N GLY A 689 6.25 -26.95 -0.29
CA GLY A 689 6.45 -28.09 -1.17
C GLY A 689 6.71 -27.68 -2.62
N MET A 690 5.84 -26.85 -3.20
CA MET A 690 5.95 -26.38 -4.58
C MET A 690 7.29 -25.67 -4.85
N PHE A 691 7.68 -24.70 -4.02
CA PHE A 691 8.93 -23.97 -4.22
C PHE A 691 10.18 -24.80 -3.90
N ASN A 692 10.11 -25.75 -2.97
CA ASN A 692 11.25 -26.63 -2.69
C ASN A 692 11.48 -27.71 -3.77
N ILE A 693 10.42 -28.18 -4.44
CA ILE A 693 10.50 -29.13 -5.56
C ILE A 693 10.93 -28.43 -6.86
N THR A 694 10.66 -27.13 -7.00
CA THR A 694 11.10 -26.32 -8.14
C THR A 694 12.63 -26.28 -8.24
N LEU A 695 13.18 -26.58 -9.43
CA LEU A 695 14.63 -26.66 -9.65
C LEU A 695 15.30 -25.28 -9.69
N THR A 696 14.69 -24.30 -10.37
CA THR A 696 15.20 -22.92 -10.40
C THR A 696 14.83 -22.18 -9.11
N LYS A 697 15.70 -22.23 -8.09
CA LYS A 697 15.49 -21.59 -6.78
C LYS A 697 16.04 -20.17 -6.73
N PHE A 698 15.30 -19.26 -6.09
CA PHE A 698 15.71 -17.89 -5.79
C PHE A 698 15.30 -17.55 -4.36
N HIS A 699 16.12 -16.78 -3.65
CA HIS A 699 15.92 -16.41 -2.24
C HIS A 699 14.48 -15.95 -1.96
N HIS A 700 13.94 -14.98 -2.72
CA HIS A 700 12.60 -14.42 -2.49
C HIS A 700 11.43 -15.30 -2.96
N TYR A 701 11.65 -16.39 -3.72
CA TYR A 701 10.56 -17.24 -4.23
C TYR A 701 9.72 -17.89 -3.12
N ILE A 702 10.26 -18.03 -1.90
CA ILE A 702 9.55 -18.60 -0.76
C ILE A 702 8.64 -17.58 -0.02
N LEU A 703 8.64 -16.29 -0.42
CA LEU A 703 7.76 -15.24 0.13
C LEU A 703 6.28 -15.70 0.29
N PRO A 704 5.65 -16.47 -0.62
CA PRO A 704 4.27 -16.92 -0.48
C PRO A 704 3.95 -17.78 0.77
N VAL A 705 4.96 -18.34 1.46
CA VAL A 705 4.76 -19.10 2.71
C VAL A 705 4.88 -18.23 3.97
N VAL A 706 5.38 -17.00 3.85
CA VAL A 706 5.54 -16.06 4.97
C VAL A 706 4.18 -15.62 5.56
N PRO A 707 3.14 -15.30 4.76
CA PRO A 707 1.83 -14.98 5.32
C PRO A 707 1.17 -16.09 6.16
N PRO A 708 1.06 -17.36 5.71
CA PRO A 708 0.42 -18.40 6.53
C PRO A 708 1.21 -18.71 7.81
N ILE A 709 2.54 -18.76 7.76
CA ILE A 709 3.34 -19.01 8.98
C ILE A 709 3.26 -17.83 9.95
N ALA A 710 3.27 -16.58 9.48
CA ALA A 710 3.04 -15.40 10.32
C ALA A 710 1.67 -15.43 11.01
N MET A 711 0.61 -15.79 10.28
CA MET A 711 -0.75 -15.91 10.84
C MET A 711 -0.85 -17.04 11.90
N LEU A 712 -0.26 -18.21 11.65
CA LEU A 712 -0.18 -19.30 12.64
C LEU A 712 0.64 -18.89 13.88
N THR A 713 1.74 -18.16 13.69
CA THR A 713 2.55 -17.57 14.78
C THR A 713 1.72 -16.59 15.61
N GLY A 714 0.87 -15.79 14.95
CA GLY A 714 -0.09 -14.89 15.60
C GLY A 714 -1.06 -15.57 16.56
N VAL A 715 -1.45 -16.83 16.29
CA VAL A 715 -2.27 -17.63 17.22
C VAL A 715 -1.48 -18.02 18.48
N VAL A 716 -0.21 -18.42 18.32
CA VAL A 716 0.67 -18.76 19.45
C VAL A 716 0.98 -17.53 20.29
N VAL A 717 1.36 -16.41 19.65
CA VAL A 717 1.64 -15.12 20.31
C VAL A 717 0.40 -14.61 21.05
N ALA A 718 -0.80 -14.70 20.46
CA ALA A 718 -2.04 -14.31 21.15
C ALA A 718 -2.35 -15.14 22.40
N ARG A 719 -2.00 -16.44 22.42
CA ARG A 719 -2.15 -17.33 23.58
C ARG A 719 -1.12 -17.01 24.67
N LEU A 720 0.14 -16.79 24.29
CA LEU A 720 1.20 -16.38 25.21
C LEU A 720 0.91 -15.01 25.83
N TRP A 721 0.29 -14.11 25.05
CA TRP A 721 -0.19 -12.80 25.50
C TRP A 721 -1.33 -12.87 26.54
N SER A 722 -2.34 -13.73 26.32
CA SER A 722 -3.52 -13.75 27.18
C SER A 722 -3.21 -14.24 28.60
N GLY A 723 -2.37 -15.28 28.70
CA GLY A 723 -1.95 -15.92 29.94
C GLY A 723 -3.08 -16.69 30.65
N ASP A 724 -2.84 -17.96 30.98
CA ASP A 724 -3.77 -18.80 31.73
C ASP A 724 -3.81 -18.41 33.21
N VAL A 725 -4.43 -17.26 33.49
CA VAL A 725 -4.79 -16.79 34.84
C VAL A 725 -6.31 -16.67 34.94
N ALA A 726 -6.97 -17.82 34.72
CA ALA A 726 -8.28 -18.09 35.30
C ALA A 726 -8.07 -18.55 36.75
N SER A 727 -7.75 -17.60 37.65
CA SER A 727 -7.85 -17.87 39.09
C SER A 727 -9.33 -18.08 39.44
N PRO A 728 -9.74 -19.27 39.93
CA PRO A 728 -11.12 -19.46 40.35
C PRO A 728 -11.45 -18.46 41.47
N GLY A 729 -12.50 -17.65 41.26
CA GLY A 729 -12.89 -16.55 42.17
C GLY A 729 -12.35 -15.15 41.80
N GLY A 730 -11.54 -15.00 40.75
CA GLY A 730 -11.03 -13.69 40.33
C GLY A 730 -12.11 -12.75 39.78
N ARG A 731 -12.50 -11.71 40.55
CA ARG A 731 -13.44 -10.64 40.10
C ARG A 731 -13.00 -10.03 38.74
N PRO A 732 -13.93 -9.73 37.81
CA PRO A 732 -13.60 -9.12 36.53
C PRO A 732 -12.93 -7.75 36.73
N ALA A 733 -11.80 -7.53 36.06
CA ALA A 733 -10.97 -6.35 36.26
C ALA A 733 -11.67 -5.05 35.79
N GLY A 734 -11.89 -4.13 36.73
CA GLY A 734 -12.60 -2.87 36.50
C GLY A 734 -11.88 -1.88 35.55
N PRO A 735 -12.60 -0.84 35.07
CA PRO A 735 -12.16 0.02 33.97
C PRO A 735 -10.89 0.84 34.24
N LEU A 736 -10.47 1.04 35.50
CA LEU A 736 -9.24 1.80 35.82
C LEU A 736 -7.99 1.20 35.17
N LYS A 737 -7.90 -0.13 35.01
CA LYS A 737 -6.73 -0.76 34.37
C LYS A 737 -6.61 -0.47 32.86
N ALA A 738 -7.67 0.01 32.20
CA ALA A 738 -7.58 0.44 30.79
C ALA A 738 -6.82 1.78 30.64
N ARG A 739 -6.95 2.71 31.61
CA ARG A 739 -6.19 3.97 31.61
C ARG A 739 -4.69 3.76 31.87
N ALA A 740 -4.33 2.73 32.64
CA ALA A 740 -2.93 2.37 32.93
C ALA A 740 -2.20 1.66 31.77
N ALA A 741 -2.92 1.23 30.73
CA ALA A 741 -2.31 0.48 29.61
C ALA A 741 -1.28 1.31 28.85
N GLY A 742 -1.63 2.54 28.43
CA GLY A 742 -0.75 3.42 27.67
C GLY A 742 0.64 3.61 28.33
N PRO A 743 0.71 4.08 29.59
CA PRO A 743 1.98 4.25 30.31
C PRO A 743 2.80 2.96 30.45
N TYR A 744 2.18 1.85 30.88
CA TYR A 744 2.84 0.53 30.96
C TYR A 744 3.55 0.19 29.64
N PHE A 745 2.85 0.40 28.54
CA PHE A 745 3.35 0.08 27.23
C PHE A 745 4.41 1.06 26.72
N VAL A 746 4.28 2.37 26.99
CA VAL A 746 5.38 3.32 26.71
C VAL A 746 6.67 2.89 27.41
N THR A 747 6.59 2.34 28.65
CA THR A 747 7.79 1.76 29.30
C THR A 747 8.30 0.48 28.63
N MET A 748 7.46 -0.34 28.01
CA MET A 748 7.90 -1.53 27.23
C MET A 748 8.53 -1.14 25.87
N GLY A 749 8.03 -0.10 25.21
CA GLY A 749 8.66 0.47 24.00
C GLY A 749 10.01 1.12 24.31
N ALA A 750 10.09 1.87 25.42
CA ALA A 750 11.35 2.40 25.93
C ALA A 750 12.31 1.28 26.35
N ALA A 751 11.83 0.21 26.98
CA ALA A 751 12.65 -0.96 27.31
C ALA A 751 13.16 -1.69 26.05
N ALA A 752 12.38 -1.75 24.96
CA ALA A 752 12.84 -2.30 23.68
C ALA A 752 13.96 -1.44 23.07
N LEU A 753 13.79 -0.11 23.04
CA LEU A 753 14.82 0.85 22.62
C LEU A 753 16.10 0.73 23.46
N LEU A 754 15.97 0.70 24.79
CA LEU A 754 17.10 0.58 25.72
C LEU A 754 17.79 -0.78 25.62
N ALA A 755 17.05 -1.88 25.41
CA ALA A 755 17.63 -3.21 25.22
C ALA A 755 18.42 -3.31 23.91
N CYS A 756 17.89 -2.79 22.81
CA CYS A 756 18.63 -2.71 21.54
C CYS A 756 19.86 -1.81 21.67
N TYR A 757 19.73 -0.63 22.29
CA TYR A 757 20.84 0.32 22.45
C TYR A 757 21.94 -0.19 23.39
N ALA A 758 21.58 -0.78 24.54
CA ALA A 758 22.54 -1.43 25.42
C ALA A 758 23.24 -2.62 24.74
N GLY A 759 22.52 -3.36 23.89
CA GLY A 759 23.11 -4.41 23.06
C GLY A 759 24.06 -3.86 21.98
N ILE A 760 23.75 -2.72 21.35
CA ILE A 760 24.65 -2.03 20.40
C ILE A 760 25.97 -1.64 21.07
N LEU A 761 25.92 -1.09 22.29
CA LEU A 761 27.12 -0.65 23.03
C LEU A 761 28.09 -1.78 23.42
N LEU A 762 27.72 -3.06 23.22
CA LEU A 762 28.55 -4.22 23.56
C LEU A 762 29.31 -4.81 22.35
N PHE A 763 29.12 -4.30 21.13
CA PHE A 763 29.67 -4.86 19.90
C PHE A 763 30.15 -3.75 18.93
N PRO A 764 31.17 -4.00 18.09
CA PRO A 764 31.60 -3.02 17.08
C PRO A 764 30.53 -2.80 16.00
N GLY A 765 30.47 -1.58 15.44
CA GLY A 765 29.48 -1.18 14.43
C GLY A 765 28.34 -0.30 14.99
N GLY A 766 27.61 0.39 14.11
CA GLY A 766 26.68 1.47 14.48
C GLY A 766 25.27 1.33 13.92
N ILE A 767 24.32 2.09 14.48
CA ILE A 767 22.90 2.11 14.03
C ILE A 767 22.80 2.55 12.56
N THR A 768 23.56 3.57 12.19
CA THR A 768 23.64 4.12 10.82
C THR A 768 24.63 3.39 9.92
N GLY A 769 25.40 2.43 10.45
CA GLY A 769 26.47 1.72 9.74
C GLY A 769 27.72 2.56 9.43
N GLN A 770 27.55 3.84 9.09
CA GLN A 770 28.59 4.70 8.52
C GLN A 770 29.94 4.65 9.25
N VAL A 771 31.00 4.35 8.49
CA VAL A 771 32.41 4.40 8.88
C VAL A 771 33.07 5.56 8.16
N VAL A 772 33.80 6.41 8.88
CA VAL A 772 34.53 7.57 8.34
C VAL A 772 35.94 7.57 8.93
N ASN A 773 36.96 7.69 8.07
CA ASN A 773 38.38 7.62 8.45
C ASN A 773 38.79 6.35 9.23
N GLY A 774 38.03 5.26 9.09
CA GLY A 774 38.21 4.02 9.85
C GLY A 774 37.47 3.95 11.19
N GLU A 775 36.86 5.05 11.64
CA GLU A 775 36.05 5.10 12.86
C GLU A 775 34.56 4.90 12.55
N VAL A 776 33.87 4.11 13.37
CA VAL A 776 32.41 3.95 13.30
C VAL A 776 31.75 5.24 13.81
N VAL A 777 31.01 5.92 12.94
CA VAL A 777 30.34 7.18 13.31
C VAL A 777 29.21 6.88 14.28
N ALA A 778 29.30 7.47 15.49
CA ALA A 778 28.23 7.42 16.47
C ALA A 778 26.91 7.89 15.86
N ALA A 779 25.83 7.15 16.11
CA ALA A 779 24.58 7.27 15.37
C ALA A 779 24.11 8.74 15.24
N ASN A 780 23.94 9.21 13.99
CA ASN A 780 23.42 10.55 13.72
C ASN A 780 22.18 10.79 14.58
N PRO A 781 22.13 11.88 15.38
CA PRO A 781 21.09 12.08 16.38
C PRO A 781 19.68 12.05 15.78
N VAL A 782 19.51 12.40 14.50
CA VAL A 782 18.20 12.34 13.83
C VAL A 782 17.93 11.00 13.15
N GLY A 783 18.94 10.19 12.81
CA GLY A 783 18.70 8.78 12.51
C GLY A 783 18.17 8.04 13.74
N ALA A 784 18.84 8.24 14.88
CA ALA A 784 18.42 7.70 16.18
C ALA A 784 17.04 8.25 16.60
N VAL A 785 16.80 9.57 16.52
CA VAL A 785 15.52 10.19 16.88
C VAL A 785 14.40 9.85 15.89
N ALA A 786 14.65 9.71 14.59
CA ALA A 786 13.62 9.25 13.64
C ALA A 786 13.20 7.81 13.92
N VAL A 787 14.16 6.89 14.15
CA VAL A 787 13.85 5.51 14.56
C VAL A 787 13.13 5.48 15.92
N ALA A 788 13.60 6.26 16.90
CA ALA A 788 12.99 6.30 18.24
C ALA A 788 11.58 6.93 18.25
N LEU A 789 11.34 8.00 17.50
CA LEU A 789 10.01 8.62 17.37
C LEU A 789 9.06 7.74 16.56
N THR A 790 9.52 7.15 15.45
CA THR A 790 8.72 6.22 14.65
C THR A 790 8.34 4.99 15.47
N ALA A 791 9.29 4.43 16.22
CA ALA A 791 9.02 3.31 17.12
C ALA A 791 8.14 3.69 18.31
N ALA A 792 8.38 4.84 18.97
CA ALA A 792 7.53 5.31 20.07
C ALA A 792 6.07 5.55 19.61
N ALA A 793 5.89 6.11 18.41
CA ALA A 793 4.58 6.24 17.78
C ALA A 793 3.99 4.84 17.47
N VAL A 794 4.63 4.06 16.60
CA VAL A 794 4.17 2.71 16.19
C VAL A 794 3.83 1.83 17.39
N PHE A 795 4.68 1.83 18.43
CA PHE A 795 4.44 1.09 19.67
C PHE A 795 3.21 1.62 20.41
N THR A 796 3.10 2.94 20.62
CA THR A 796 1.91 3.57 21.26
C THR A 796 0.63 3.29 20.49
N LEU A 797 0.67 3.19 19.16
CA LEU A 797 -0.51 2.93 18.32
C LEU A 797 -0.89 1.44 18.29
N ALA A 798 0.08 0.52 18.22
CA ALA A 798 -0.16 -0.92 18.45
C ALA A 798 -0.85 -1.16 19.80
N VAL A 799 -0.50 -0.34 20.78
CA VAL A 799 -0.94 -0.41 22.16
C VAL A 799 -2.36 0.11 22.36
N LEU A 800 -2.74 1.18 21.66
CA LEU A 800 -4.13 1.62 21.59
C LEU A 800 -5.02 0.56 20.90
N ALA A 801 -4.46 -0.29 20.03
CA ALA A 801 -5.15 -1.47 19.52
C ALA A 801 -5.39 -2.55 20.59
N PHE A 802 -4.41 -2.82 21.45
CA PHE A 802 -4.51 -3.89 22.45
C PHE A 802 -5.18 -3.50 23.78
N GLY A 803 -5.21 -2.22 24.14
CA GLY A 803 -5.70 -1.74 25.45
C GLY A 803 -7.20 -1.93 25.73
N ALA A 804 -8.02 -2.21 24.71
CA ALA A 804 -9.48 -2.24 24.79
C ALA A 804 -10.05 -3.56 25.36
N ARG A 805 -9.82 -3.80 26.66
CA ARG A 805 -10.37 -4.90 27.50
C ARG A 805 -9.86 -6.31 27.17
N ARG A 806 -9.92 -7.22 28.16
CA ARG A 806 -9.74 -8.67 27.95
C ARG A 806 -11.01 -9.26 27.33
N GLU A 807 -11.02 -9.42 26.01
CA GLU A 807 -11.98 -10.33 25.35
C GLU A 807 -11.70 -11.78 25.80
N PRO A 808 -12.74 -12.58 26.14
CA PRO A 808 -12.57 -13.98 26.51
C PRO A 808 -12.04 -14.79 25.31
N PRO A 809 -11.32 -15.90 25.55
CA PRO A 809 -10.87 -16.78 24.49
C PRO A 809 -12.06 -17.46 23.80
N ALA A 810 -11.91 -17.80 22.51
CA ALA A 810 -12.99 -18.36 21.71
C ALA A 810 -13.47 -19.73 22.27
N PRO A 811 -14.79 -20.01 22.28
CA PRO A 811 -15.31 -21.27 22.80
C PRO A 811 -14.71 -22.47 22.04
N GLY A 812 -14.28 -23.49 22.78
CA GLY A 812 -13.55 -24.64 22.25
C GLY A 812 -12.02 -24.56 22.37
N SER A 813 -11.45 -23.42 22.76
CA SER A 813 -10.00 -23.21 22.91
C SER A 813 -9.33 -23.97 24.07
N ALA A 814 -10.06 -24.83 24.79
CA ALA A 814 -9.68 -25.46 26.07
C ALA A 814 -8.60 -26.57 25.97
N ALA A 815 -7.64 -26.42 25.05
CA ALA A 815 -6.32 -27.02 25.13
C ALA A 815 -5.32 -25.86 25.30
N ALA A 816 -4.98 -25.57 26.57
CA ALA A 816 -3.92 -24.63 26.90
C ALA A 816 -2.57 -25.14 26.36
N LEU A 817 -1.63 -24.24 26.03
CA LEU A 817 -0.24 -24.68 26.02
C LEU A 817 0.10 -25.00 27.48
N SER A 818 0.44 -26.26 27.78
CA SER A 818 0.93 -26.60 29.11
C SER A 818 2.09 -25.67 29.47
N SER A 819 2.16 -25.24 30.73
CA SER A 819 3.12 -24.22 31.17
C SER A 819 4.57 -24.60 30.86
N SER A 820 4.87 -25.91 30.91
CA SER A 820 6.12 -26.54 30.46
C SER A 820 6.32 -26.48 28.95
N MET A 821 5.34 -26.84 28.12
CA MET A 821 5.48 -26.77 26.65
C MET A 821 5.63 -25.32 26.16
N GLY A 822 4.91 -24.37 26.75
CA GLY A 822 5.12 -22.94 26.48
C GLY A 822 6.51 -22.44 26.92
N GLY A 823 7.06 -23.01 28.00
CA GLY A 823 8.43 -22.77 28.44
C GLY A 823 9.47 -23.29 27.44
N ALA A 824 9.36 -24.56 27.05
CA ALA A 824 10.27 -25.20 26.11
C ALA A 824 10.24 -24.53 24.72
N ILE A 825 9.05 -24.15 24.23
CA ILE A 825 8.89 -23.39 22.98
C ILE A 825 9.62 -22.04 23.06
N ALA A 826 9.49 -21.31 24.16
CA ALA A 826 10.15 -20.01 24.32
C ALA A 826 11.68 -20.11 24.39
N ILE A 827 12.21 -21.14 25.05
CA ILE A 827 13.65 -21.44 25.11
C ILE A 827 14.18 -21.83 23.72
N ALA A 828 13.52 -22.75 23.03
CA ALA A 828 13.89 -23.16 21.68
C ALA A 828 13.82 -21.97 20.69
N ALA A 829 12.82 -21.11 20.83
CA ALA A 829 12.70 -19.90 20.02
C ALA A 829 13.87 -18.93 20.26
N GLY A 830 14.25 -18.70 21.51
CA GLY A 830 15.41 -17.86 21.85
C GLY A 830 16.73 -18.40 21.27
N LEU A 831 16.95 -19.71 21.34
CA LEU A 831 18.13 -20.36 20.75
C LEU A 831 18.17 -20.20 19.22
N VAL A 832 17.05 -20.37 18.52
CA VAL A 832 16.95 -20.15 17.07
C VAL A 832 17.19 -18.69 16.70
N VAL A 833 16.64 -17.74 17.47
CA VAL A 833 16.86 -16.30 17.27
C VAL A 833 18.34 -15.92 17.45
N LEU A 834 19.02 -16.46 18.46
CA LEU A 834 20.46 -16.24 18.65
C LEU A 834 21.30 -16.86 17.52
N LEU A 835 20.92 -18.04 17.00
CA LEU A 835 21.64 -18.69 15.89
C LEU A 835 21.50 -17.90 14.58
N VAL A 836 20.29 -17.48 14.22
CA VAL A 836 20.05 -16.62 13.05
C VAL A 836 20.76 -15.27 13.22
N GLY A 837 20.71 -14.70 14.43
CA GLY A 837 21.41 -13.48 14.79
C GLY A 837 22.91 -13.57 14.59
N ARG A 838 23.54 -14.63 15.12
CA ARG A 838 24.97 -14.94 14.91
C ARG A 838 25.33 -14.87 13.43
N ASP A 839 24.55 -15.50 12.56
CA ASP A 839 24.85 -15.59 11.14
C ASP A 839 24.64 -14.27 10.38
N MET A 840 23.90 -13.31 10.94
CA MET A 840 23.82 -11.93 10.41
C MET A 840 24.95 -11.00 10.92
N ILE A 841 25.66 -11.39 12.00
CA ILE A 841 26.70 -10.58 12.65
C ILE A 841 28.10 -11.07 12.29
N ALA A 842 28.29 -12.39 12.29
CA ALA A 842 29.56 -13.05 12.09
C ALA A 842 29.76 -13.50 10.64
N THR A 843 30.97 -13.28 10.15
CA THR A 843 31.42 -13.64 8.81
C THR A 843 32.36 -14.83 8.94
N GLN A 844 32.08 -15.90 8.17
CA GLN A 844 32.86 -17.13 8.20
C GLN A 844 33.85 -17.15 7.04
N GLU A 845 35.01 -17.77 7.22
CA GLU A 845 36.04 -17.85 6.19
C GLU A 845 35.51 -18.61 4.95
N GLY A 846 35.51 -17.95 3.79
CA GLY A 846 34.94 -18.47 2.54
C GLY A 846 33.43 -18.25 2.34
N ASP A 847 32.72 -17.66 3.30
CA ASP A 847 31.31 -17.27 3.20
C ASP A 847 31.17 -15.75 2.92
N ILE A 848 29.95 -15.29 2.64
CA ILE A 848 29.64 -13.86 2.52
C ILE A 848 29.65 -13.16 3.89
N GLU A 849 29.89 -11.84 3.87
CA GLU A 849 29.72 -10.98 5.04
C GLU A 849 28.31 -11.14 5.65
N GLY A 850 28.23 -11.43 6.95
CA GLY A 850 26.96 -11.74 7.62
C GLY A 850 25.90 -10.64 7.46
N GLN A 851 26.38 -9.39 7.41
CA GLN A 851 25.60 -8.18 7.09
C GLN A 851 24.76 -8.35 5.81
N ALA A 852 25.39 -8.86 4.76
CA ALA A 852 24.83 -8.96 3.42
C ALA A 852 23.66 -9.96 3.34
N ARG A 853 23.49 -10.86 4.31
CA ARG A 853 22.38 -11.82 4.32
C ARG A 853 21.03 -11.14 4.33
N LEU A 854 20.89 -9.97 4.97
CA LEU A 854 19.65 -9.18 4.87
C LEU A 854 19.44 -8.61 3.47
N MET A 855 20.49 -8.12 2.81
CA MET A 855 20.43 -7.62 1.41
C MET A 855 20.05 -8.76 0.44
N HIS A 856 20.64 -9.94 0.64
CA HIS A 856 20.42 -11.12 -0.19
C HIS A 856 19.06 -11.83 0.04
N LEU A 857 18.19 -11.30 0.90
CA LEU A 857 16.77 -11.71 0.98
C LEU A 857 15.90 -11.12 -0.12
N PHE A 858 16.39 -10.12 -0.87
CA PHE A 858 15.61 -9.42 -1.89
C PHE A 858 16.42 -8.96 -3.12
N THR A 859 17.73 -8.71 -3.02
CA THR A 859 18.58 -8.46 -4.19
C THR A 859 19.22 -9.74 -4.75
N TYR A 860 19.46 -9.79 -6.05
CA TYR A 860 20.36 -10.77 -6.67
C TYR A 860 21.73 -10.84 -5.99
N ASN A 861 22.15 -12.06 -5.63
CA ASN A 861 23.46 -12.37 -5.06
C ASN A 861 24.55 -12.31 -6.14
N TYR A 862 24.91 -11.11 -6.56
CA TYR A 862 26.17 -10.87 -7.26
C TYR A 862 27.32 -10.98 -6.25
N LYS A 863 28.47 -11.54 -6.66
CA LYS A 863 29.71 -11.54 -5.87
C LYS A 863 30.26 -10.10 -5.76
N ARG A 864 29.64 -9.29 -4.90
CA ARG A 864 29.96 -7.90 -4.57
C ARG A 864 30.55 -7.88 -3.15
N PRO A 865 31.69 -7.23 -2.90
CA PRO A 865 32.17 -7.03 -1.54
C PRO A 865 31.18 -6.16 -0.75
N TRP A 866 31.16 -6.32 0.56
CA TRP A 866 30.47 -5.37 1.45
C TRP A 866 31.19 -4.01 1.41
N PRO A 867 30.52 -2.86 1.62
CA PRO A 867 31.20 -1.56 1.61
C PRO A 867 31.98 -1.32 2.90
N ASP A 868 33.28 -1.00 2.78
CA ASP A 868 34.14 -0.63 3.92
C ASP A 868 33.64 0.63 4.67
N SER A 869 32.78 1.42 4.02
CA SER A 869 32.09 2.58 4.58
C SER A 869 30.91 2.22 5.52
N LEU A 870 30.58 0.94 5.74
CA LEU A 870 29.41 0.51 6.51
C LEU A 870 29.69 -0.70 7.43
N ASP A 871 29.48 -0.54 8.74
CA ASP A 871 29.45 -1.63 9.72
C ASP A 871 28.22 -1.52 10.65
N PHE A 872 27.24 -2.40 10.44
CA PHE A 872 26.03 -2.54 11.25
C PHE A 872 26.11 -3.69 12.28
N ARG A 873 27.28 -4.30 12.52
CA ARG A 873 27.40 -5.50 13.38
C ARG A 873 26.83 -5.25 14.78
N GLY A 874 27.09 -4.09 15.38
CA GLY A 874 26.52 -3.65 16.65
C GLY A 874 24.99 -3.49 16.61
N ALA A 875 24.42 -2.96 15.51
CA ALA A 875 22.97 -2.88 15.33
C ALA A 875 22.33 -4.28 15.31
N LEU A 876 22.84 -5.18 14.47
CA LEU A 876 22.34 -6.55 14.34
C LEU A 876 22.52 -7.35 15.64
N ALA A 877 23.62 -7.14 16.37
CA ALA A 877 23.84 -7.69 17.70
C ALA A 877 22.84 -7.17 18.73
N GLY A 878 22.58 -5.85 18.76
CA GLY A 878 21.59 -5.26 19.66
C GLY A 878 20.18 -5.80 19.45
N PHE A 879 19.73 -5.90 18.19
CA PHE A 879 18.44 -6.53 17.86
C PHE A 879 18.41 -8.02 18.22
N THR A 880 19.49 -8.75 17.96
CA THR A 880 19.62 -10.19 18.30
C THR A 880 19.54 -10.43 19.80
N VAL A 881 20.28 -9.67 20.61
CA VAL A 881 20.27 -9.78 22.07
C VAL A 881 18.90 -9.41 22.63
N ALA A 882 18.30 -8.31 22.18
CA ALA A 882 16.97 -7.89 22.64
C ALA A 882 15.87 -8.91 22.28
N ALA A 883 15.89 -9.45 21.06
CA ALA A 883 14.95 -10.48 20.62
C ALA A 883 15.16 -11.83 21.35
N GLY A 884 16.42 -12.20 21.61
CA GLY A 884 16.77 -13.38 22.39
C GLY A 884 16.30 -13.27 23.84
N VAL A 885 16.63 -12.18 24.53
CA VAL A 885 16.18 -11.88 25.91
C VAL A 885 14.65 -11.88 26.00
N ALA A 886 13.96 -11.26 25.04
CA ALA A 886 12.50 -11.30 24.98
C ALA A 886 11.97 -12.74 24.79
N SER A 887 12.56 -13.52 23.89
CA SER A 887 12.18 -14.92 23.66
C SER A 887 12.38 -15.80 24.90
N PHE A 888 13.53 -15.73 25.57
CA PHE A 888 13.76 -16.46 26.83
C PHE A 888 12.84 -15.96 27.96
N GLY A 889 12.57 -14.65 28.03
CA GLY A 889 11.61 -14.06 28.97
C GLY A 889 10.19 -14.63 28.82
N MET A 890 9.79 -15.07 27.63
CA MET A 890 8.50 -15.73 27.39
C MET A 890 8.39 -17.11 28.04
N ALA A 891 9.50 -17.73 28.47
CA ALA A 891 9.46 -18.98 29.22
C ALA A 891 8.83 -18.77 30.62
N SER A 892 9.23 -17.70 31.33
CA SER A 892 8.69 -17.36 32.65
C SER A 892 7.23 -16.90 32.56
N ARG A 893 6.32 -17.59 33.26
CA ARG A 893 4.88 -17.26 33.29
C ARG A 893 4.56 -15.83 33.73
N TRP A 894 5.42 -15.20 34.53
CA TRP A 894 5.26 -13.83 35.02
C TRP A 894 5.75 -12.80 34.00
N LEU A 895 6.92 -13.06 33.37
CA LEU A 895 7.49 -12.14 32.38
C LEU A 895 6.78 -12.25 31.03
N ARG A 896 6.19 -13.41 30.70
CA ARG A 896 5.60 -13.72 29.38
C ARG A 896 4.83 -12.60 28.67
N PRO A 897 3.83 -11.91 29.25
CA PRO A 897 3.14 -10.81 28.55
C PRO A 897 4.06 -9.58 28.33
N HIS A 898 4.92 -9.26 29.28
CA HIS A 898 5.95 -8.21 29.16
C HIS A 898 6.96 -8.55 28.06
N ALA A 899 7.46 -9.78 28.07
CA ALA A 899 8.44 -10.29 27.11
C ALA A 899 7.85 -10.42 25.70
N THR A 900 6.55 -10.75 25.58
CA THR A 900 5.82 -10.70 24.30
C THR A 900 5.66 -9.26 23.79
N ALA A 901 5.43 -8.29 24.68
CA ALA A 901 5.39 -6.86 24.32
C ALA A 901 6.76 -6.37 23.86
N LEU A 902 7.82 -6.78 24.56
CA LEU A 902 9.21 -6.47 24.25
C LEU A 902 9.60 -7.03 22.87
N LEU A 903 9.31 -8.30 22.58
CA LEU A 903 9.61 -8.90 21.27
C LEU A 903 8.87 -8.20 20.12
N LEU A 904 7.59 -7.84 20.31
CA LEU A 904 6.84 -7.05 19.33
C LEU A 904 7.46 -5.65 19.15
N GLY A 905 7.92 -5.01 20.22
CA GLY A 905 8.63 -3.73 20.14
C GLY A 905 9.95 -3.84 19.37
N VAL A 906 10.75 -4.86 19.68
CA VAL A 906 12.02 -5.15 18.98
C VAL A 906 11.77 -5.43 17.49
N ALA A 907 10.72 -6.17 17.14
CA ALA A 907 10.36 -6.42 15.74
C ALA A 907 9.96 -5.14 14.99
N LEU A 908 9.10 -4.31 15.58
CA LEU A 908 8.66 -3.05 14.97
C LEU A 908 9.81 -2.01 14.88
N LEU A 909 10.72 -1.99 15.87
CA LEU A 909 11.98 -1.26 15.82
C LEU A 909 12.90 -1.76 14.70
N PHE A 910 13.02 -3.07 14.54
CA PHE A 910 13.84 -3.70 13.50
C PHE A 910 13.33 -3.41 12.10
N THR A 911 12.01 -3.39 11.89
CA THR A 911 11.39 -2.89 10.65
C THR A 911 11.70 -1.42 10.40
N ALA A 912 11.52 -0.56 11.42
CA ALA A 912 11.78 0.87 11.28
C ALA A 912 13.26 1.15 10.96
N TRP A 913 14.20 0.48 11.62
CA TRP A 913 15.64 0.55 11.33
C TRP A 913 16.00 -0.06 9.97
N GLY A 914 15.44 -1.22 9.64
CA GLY A 914 15.69 -1.94 8.39
C GLY A 914 15.37 -1.10 7.16
N LEU A 915 14.25 -0.36 7.21
CA LEU A 915 13.79 0.53 6.14
C LEU A 915 14.43 1.92 6.20
N ASN A 916 14.51 2.54 7.38
CA ASN A 916 14.89 3.96 7.52
C ASN A 916 16.37 4.17 7.92
N SER A 917 17.18 3.12 7.94
CA SER A 917 18.63 3.22 8.15
C SER A 917 19.40 2.21 7.32
N TYR A 918 19.14 0.90 7.49
CA TYR A 918 19.87 -0.13 6.74
C TYR A 918 19.65 0.01 5.22
N PHE A 919 18.40 0.05 4.74
CA PHE A 919 18.10 0.33 3.33
C PHE A 919 18.68 1.66 2.86
N TYR A 920 18.42 2.73 3.62
CA TYR A 920 18.82 4.09 3.24
C TYR A 920 20.32 4.23 2.98
N PHE A 921 21.17 3.61 3.81
CA PHE A 921 22.62 3.68 3.65
C PHE A 921 23.23 2.61 2.73
N VAL A 922 22.63 1.43 2.60
CA VAL A 922 23.19 0.38 1.71
C VAL A 922 22.72 0.54 0.25
N ALA A 923 21.55 1.14 -0.01
CA ALA A 923 21.00 1.32 -1.36
C ALA A 923 21.98 1.95 -2.38
N PRO A 924 22.71 3.06 -2.06
CA PRO A 924 23.72 3.64 -2.96
C PRO A 924 24.84 2.69 -3.39
N HIS A 925 25.15 1.67 -2.58
CA HIS A 925 26.18 0.69 -2.88
C HIS A 925 25.68 -0.50 -3.71
N TRP A 926 24.37 -0.62 -3.95
CA TRP A 926 23.79 -1.69 -4.77
C TRP A 926 23.24 -1.18 -6.11
N GLY A 927 22.51 -0.06 -6.10
CA GLY A 927 22.04 0.66 -7.29
C GLY A 927 23.15 1.47 -8.00
N GLN A 928 22.73 2.40 -8.86
CA GLN A 928 23.58 3.33 -9.64
C GLN A 928 23.08 4.78 -9.63
N ARG A 929 21.86 5.06 -9.11
CA ARG A 929 21.24 6.39 -9.04
C ARG A 929 22.24 7.45 -8.63
N GLU A 930 22.97 7.24 -7.54
CA GLU A 930 23.95 8.18 -7.00
C GLU A 930 25.09 8.50 -7.99
N THR A 931 25.52 7.56 -8.85
CA THR A 931 26.47 7.86 -9.93
C THR A 931 25.80 8.65 -11.07
N MET A 932 24.52 8.40 -11.36
CA MET A 932 23.73 9.23 -12.28
C MET A 932 23.52 10.65 -11.74
N LEU A 933 23.31 10.83 -10.42
CA LEU A 933 23.18 12.15 -9.81
C LEU A 933 24.43 13.00 -10.07
N GLU A 934 25.64 12.44 -9.99
CA GLU A 934 26.86 13.20 -10.28
C GLU A 934 26.96 13.62 -11.75
N TYR A 935 26.52 12.80 -12.71
CA TYR A 935 26.44 13.17 -14.12
C TYR A 935 25.51 14.37 -14.34
N TYR A 936 24.27 14.33 -13.81
CA TYR A 936 23.31 15.42 -13.93
C TYR A 936 23.66 16.69 -13.12
N LYS A 937 24.64 16.64 -12.20
CA LYS A 937 25.18 17.83 -11.52
C LYS A 937 26.32 18.49 -12.30
N HIS A 938 27.21 17.70 -12.91
CA HIS A 938 28.45 18.20 -13.50
C HIS A 938 28.33 18.51 -14.99
N ARG A 939 27.38 17.89 -15.71
CA ARG A 939 27.24 18.12 -17.15
C ARG A 939 26.75 19.53 -17.48
N ALA A 940 27.31 20.12 -18.53
CA ALA A 940 26.85 21.40 -19.07
C ALA A 940 25.46 21.29 -19.73
N GLY A 941 25.22 20.20 -20.47
CA GLY A 941 23.98 19.99 -21.21
C GLY A 941 23.86 18.57 -21.81
N PRO A 942 22.80 18.32 -22.62
CA PRO A 942 22.55 17.03 -23.27
C PRO A 942 23.52 16.66 -24.40
N GLU A 943 24.49 17.52 -24.72
CA GLU A 943 25.59 17.37 -25.67
C GLU A 943 26.88 16.78 -25.05
N GLU A 944 26.99 16.70 -23.72
CA GLU A 944 28.04 15.93 -23.03
C GLU A 944 27.49 14.52 -22.69
N PRO A 945 27.73 13.49 -23.51
CA PRO A 945 27.07 12.19 -23.35
C PRO A 945 27.60 11.41 -22.13
N ILE A 946 26.76 10.52 -21.58
CA ILE A 946 27.17 9.45 -20.67
C ILE A 946 27.21 8.11 -21.41
N ILE A 947 28.30 7.36 -21.24
CA ILE A 947 28.61 6.09 -21.91
C ILE A 947 28.83 4.98 -20.89
N ALA A 948 28.28 3.80 -21.15
CA ALA A 948 28.52 2.60 -20.36
C ALA A 948 29.70 1.78 -20.91
N TYR A 949 30.81 1.75 -20.18
CA TYR A 949 32.08 1.18 -20.65
C TYR A 949 32.39 -0.19 -20.03
N GLN A 950 32.58 -1.21 -20.88
CA GLN A 950 32.80 -2.62 -20.52
C GLN A 950 31.72 -3.19 -19.58
N MET A 951 30.52 -2.63 -19.61
CA MET A 951 29.41 -3.07 -18.77
C MET A 951 28.39 -3.85 -19.61
N ASN A 952 28.06 -5.07 -19.17
CA ASN A 952 26.87 -5.76 -19.65
C ASN A 952 25.65 -4.95 -19.18
N TRP A 953 25.15 -4.07 -20.06
CA TRP A 953 24.34 -2.91 -19.68
C TRP A 953 22.86 -3.24 -19.44
N LYS A 954 22.65 -4.24 -18.57
CA LYS A 954 21.37 -4.57 -17.94
C LYS A 954 21.15 -3.76 -16.64
N GLY A 955 21.84 -2.61 -16.54
CA GLY A 955 21.85 -1.69 -15.39
C GLY A 955 20.78 -0.59 -15.49
N GLU A 956 21.03 0.54 -14.82
CA GLU A 956 19.99 1.52 -14.54
C GLU A 956 19.68 2.49 -15.69
N ASN A 957 19.12 1.94 -16.77
CA ASN A 957 18.57 2.72 -17.89
C ASN A 957 17.46 3.69 -17.46
N PHE A 958 16.79 3.42 -16.33
CA PHE A 958 15.65 4.17 -15.81
C PHE A 958 15.87 5.70 -15.71
N TYR A 959 16.97 6.12 -15.07
CA TYR A 959 17.21 7.54 -14.77
C TYR A 959 17.64 8.38 -15.98
N VAL A 960 18.22 7.73 -17.01
CA VAL A 960 18.61 8.34 -18.29
C VAL A 960 17.56 8.11 -19.40
N GLY A 961 16.64 7.17 -19.19
CA GLY A 961 15.63 6.73 -20.16
C GLY A 961 16.24 6.22 -21.46
N ASN A 962 17.03 5.14 -21.41
CA ASN A 962 17.76 4.54 -22.54
C ASN A 962 18.74 5.45 -23.33
N ARG A 963 18.96 6.71 -22.93
CA ARG A 963 19.93 7.62 -23.57
C ARG A 963 21.36 7.43 -23.06
N ILE A 964 21.89 6.22 -23.24
CA ILE A 964 23.26 5.84 -22.82
C ILE A 964 23.87 4.80 -23.79
N PRO A 965 24.84 5.18 -24.64
CA PRO A 965 25.58 4.25 -25.49
C PRO A 965 26.29 3.16 -24.66
N ALA A 966 26.05 1.89 -25.00
CA ALA A 966 26.45 0.73 -24.22
C ALA A 966 27.46 -0.17 -24.92
N PHE A 967 28.68 -0.23 -24.39
CA PHE A 967 29.79 -1.04 -24.92
C PHE A 967 30.09 -2.19 -23.95
N VAL A 968 29.41 -3.33 -24.15
CA VAL A 968 29.59 -4.55 -23.33
C VAL A 968 31.02 -5.10 -23.45
N SER A 969 31.57 -5.07 -24.66
CA SER A 969 33.00 -5.26 -24.95
C SER A 969 33.56 -3.98 -25.56
N SER A 970 34.81 -3.68 -25.25
CA SER A 970 35.58 -2.59 -25.87
C SER A 970 36.38 -3.08 -27.08
N GLY A 971 37.23 -2.22 -27.64
CA GLY A 971 38.01 -2.48 -28.85
C GLY A 971 37.67 -1.49 -29.96
N GLN A 972 37.86 -1.89 -31.22
CA GLN A 972 37.82 -0.95 -32.36
C GLN A 972 36.49 -0.19 -32.45
N LYS A 973 35.34 -0.87 -32.40
CA LYS A 973 34.00 -0.23 -32.44
C LYS A 973 33.78 0.86 -31.38
N PHE A 974 34.40 0.73 -30.21
CA PHE A 974 34.35 1.76 -29.17
C PHE A 974 35.21 2.96 -29.56
N LYS A 975 36.44 2.72 -30.03
CA LYS A 975 37.35 3.78 -30.51
C LYS A 975 36.81 4.51 -31.73
N ASP A 976 36.22 3.80 -32.68
CA ASP A 976 35.58 4.36 -33.88
C ASP A 976 34.48 5.34 -33.48
N TRP A 977 33.60 4.94 -32.56
CA TRP A 977 32.51 5.80 -32.08
C TRP A 977 33.01 7.00 -31.26
N ILE A 978 34.04 6.83 -30.43
CA ILE A 978 34.67 7.96 -29.72
C ILE A 978 35.30 8.96 -30.71
N ALA A 979 35.96 8.47 -31.77
CA ALA A 979 36.49 9.31 -32.83
C ALA A 979 35.39 10.02 -33.63
N GLU A 980 34.26 9.35 -33.90
CA GLU A 980 33.07 9.94 -34.52
C GLU A 980 32.49 11.08 -33.67
N GLN A 981 32.32 10.87 -32.36
CA GLN A 981 31.82 11.90 -31.44
C GLN A 981 32.79 13.10 -31.31
N ARG A 982 34.10 12.86 -31.22
CA ARG A 982 35.10 13.95 -31.27
C ARG A 982 35.05 14.69 -32.61
N GLY A 983 34.85 13.99 -33.73
CA GLY A 983 34.63 14.58 -35.05
C GLY A 983 33.34 15.41 -35.16
N GLN A 984 32.34 15.13 -34.33
CA GLN A 984 31.13 15.93 -34.15
C GLN A 984 31.31 17.11 -33.16
N GLY A 985 32.52 17.31 -32.62
CA GLY A 985 32.86 18.40 -31.71
C GLY A 985 32.64 18.11 -30.21
N VAL A 986 32.32 16.86 -29.83
CA VAL A 986 32.10 16.48 -28.43
C VAL A 986 33.44 16.39 -27.69
N ARG A 987 33.72 17.40 -26.86
CA ARG A 987 34.95 17.51 -26.04
C ARG A 987 34.88 16.84 -24.67
N VAL A 988 33.70 16.84 -24.05
CA VAL A 988 33.49 16.30 -22.71
C VAL A 988 32.58 15.08 -22.80
N MET A 989 33.00 13.98 -22.19
CA MET A 989 32.24 12.73 -22.14
C MET A 989 32.31 12.12 -20.75
N TYR A 990 31.20 11.53 -20.29
CA TYR A 990 31.12 10.84 -19.02
C TYR A 990 31.10 9.33 -19.23
N PHE A 991 31.86 8.59 -18.42
CA PHE A 991 31.95 7.13 -18.51
C PHE A 991 31.52 6.50 -17.20
N THR A 992 30.45 5.70 -17.23
CA THR A 992 30.06 4.83 -16.12
C THR A 992 30.65 3.44 -16.34
N THR A 993 31.36 2.94 -15.32
CA THR A 993 32.05 1.64 -15.35
C THR A 993 32.27 1.09 -13.93
N GLU A 994 33.05 0.03 -13.76
CA GLU A 994 33.49 -0.45 -12.45
C GLU A 994 34.81 0.19 -12.03
N HIS A 995 35.03 0.43 -10.74
CA HIS A 995 36.27 1.05 -10.21
C HIS A 995 37.56 0.40 -10.75
N SER A 996 37.56 -0.93 -10.86
CA SER A 996 38.68 -1.73 -11.39
C SER A 996 39.00 -1.50 -12.88
N ARG A 997 38.08 -0.88 -13.63
CA ARG A 997 38.20 -0.68 -15.09
C ARG A 997 38.66 0.73 -15.51
N ILE A 998 38.73 1.69 -14.59
CA ILE A 998 39.21 3.06 -14.88
C ILE A 998 40.61 3.06 -15.53
N GLY A 999 41.52 2.20 -15.05
CA GLY A 999 42.85 2.04 -15.63
C GLY A 999 42.85 1.42 -17.05
N ALA A 1000 41.84 0.63 -17.41
CA ALA A 1000 41.67 0.12 -18.78
C ALA A 1000 41.08 1.20 -19.70
N LEU A 1001 40.04 1.90 -19.24
CA LEU A 1001 39.42 3.03 -19.94
C LEU A 1001 40.47 4.08 -20.34
N LYS A 1002 41.30 4.54 -19.39
CA LYS A 1002 42.33 5.56 -19.67
C LYS A 1002 43.31 5.12 -20.78
N ARG A 1003 43.74 3.84 -20.76
CA ARG A 1003 44.65 3.29 -21.79
C ARG A 1003 43.99 3.12 -23.15
N GLU A 1004 42.70 2.80 -23.21
CA GLU A 1004 41.99 2.66 -24.48
C GLU A 1004 41.65 4.00 -25.14
N LEU A 1005 41.37 5.03 -24.34
CA LEU A 1005 41.11 6.40 -24.80
C LEU A 1005 42.37 7.14 -25.28
N GLY A 1006 43.57 6.67 -24.90
CA GLY A 1006 44.84 7.20 -25.42
C GLY A 1006 45.33 8.47 -24.72
N ASP A 1007 45.26 8.50 -23.38
CA ASP A 1007 45.68 9.63 -22.52
C ASP A 1007 44.98 10.97 -22.86
N PRO A 1008 43.68 11.12 -22.47
CA PRO A 1008 42.95 12.39 -22.63
C PRO A 1008 43.53 13.52 -21.76
N GLU A 1009 43.27 14.78 -22.17
CA GLU A 1009 43.68 16.01 -21.46
C GLU A 1009 43.35 15.94 -19.97
N LYS A 1010 42.13 15.49 -19.65
CA LYS A 1010 41.68 15.31 -18.26
C LYS A 1010 40.84 14.05 -18.09
N LEU A 1011 41.00 13.42 -16.92
CA LEU A 1011 40.13 12.33 -16.45
C LEU A 1011 39.92 12.49 -14.94
N ASP A 1012 38.73 12.98 -14.55
CA ASP A 1012 38.31 13.14 -13.17
C ASP A 1012 37.38 11.98 -12.77
N VAL A 1013 37.71 11.22 -11.72
CA VAL A 1013 36.78 10.22 -11.16
C VAL A 1013 35.88 10.92 -10.13
N LEU A 1014 34.59 11.07 -10.45
CA LEU A 1014 33.66 11.91 -9.70
C LEU A 1014 33.03 11.21 -8.48
N THR A 1015 33.03 9.87 -8.46
CA THR A 1015 32.32 9.08 -7.44
C THR A 1015 33.30 8.16 -6.70
N PRO A 1016 33.55 8.35 -5.39
CA PRO A 1016 34.45 7.49 -4.62
C PRO A 1016 33.81 6.15 -4.23
N PRO A 1017 34.60 5.11 -3.90
CA PRO A 1017 34.09 3.82 -3.40
C PRO A 1017 33.17 3.92 -2.17
N SER A 1018 33.34 4.96 -1.35
CA SER A 1018 32.51 5.27 -0.19
C SER A 1018 31.10 5.79 -0.53
N LEU A 1019 30.84 6.16 -1.79
CA LEU A 1019 29.51 6.51 -2.30
C LEU A 1019 28.86 5.31 -3.01
N ASN A 1020 29.64 4.58 -3.81
CA ASN A 1020 29.24 3.31 -4.43
C ASN A 1020 30.50 2.44 -4.58
N ASN A 1021 30.52 1.25 -3.98
CA ASN A 1021 31.74 0.44 -3.90
C ASN A 1021 31.98 -0.44 -5.14
N LYS A 1022 31.10 -0.39 -6.14
CA LYS A 1022 31.15 -1.23 -7.34
C LYS A 1022 31.22 -0.42 -8.63
N PHE A 1023 30.33 0.55 -8.78
CA PHE A 1023 30.20 1.39 -9.98
C PHE A 1023 30.79 2.78 -9.74
N THR A 1024 31.29 3.39 -10.81
CA THR A 1024 31.90 4.71 -10.77
C THR A 1024 31.65 5.50 -12.04
N LEU A 1025 31.58 6.82 -11.91
CA LEU A 1025 31.51 7.80 -12.99
C LEU A 1025 32.87 8.50 -13.13
N ALA A 1026 33.39 8.58 -14.35
CA ALA A 1026 34.52 9.44 -14.70
C ALA A 1026 34.09 10.50 -15.72
N ARG A 1027 34.47 11.76 -15.52
CA ARG A 1027 34.44 12.81 -16.53
C ARG A 1027 35.74 12.79 -17.30
N VAL A 1028 35.68 12.78 -18.63
CA VAL A 1028 36.83 12.86 -19.52
C VAL A 1028 36.71 14.10 -20.40
N GLU A 1029 37.83 14.76 -20.62
CA GLU A 1029 37.97 15.98 -21.42
C GLU A 1029 39.04 15.73 -22.50
N PHE A 1030 38.72 16.09 -23.74
CA PHE A 1030 39.55 15.87 -24.93
C PHE A 1030 39.78 17.18 -25.69
N ASP A 1031 40.97 17.31 -26.30
CA ASP A 1031 41.36 18.42 -27.19
C ASP A 1031 40.38 18.65 -28.38
#